data_AF-A0A1H5M0D9-F1
#
_entry.id   AF-A0A1H5M0D9-F1
#
_cell.length_a   1.000
_cell.length_b   1.000
_cell.length_c   1.000
_cell.angle_alpha   90.00
_cell.angle_beta   90.00
_cell.angle_gamma   90.00
#
_symmetry.space_group_name_H-M   'P 1'
#
loop_
_entity.id
_entity.type
_entity.pdbx_description
1 polymer ?
#
loop_
_entity_poly.entity_id
_entity_poly.type
_entity_poly.pdbx_seq_one_letter_code
_entity_poly.pdbx_strand_id
1 'polypeptide(L)'
;MGLGDLFRKDSIINQAKSAGAFAPQGMMSIELPAGQTTVTDEMVRALAHSIKGMGPRRLWETQHSVRMVVDFLSRNIGQLGLQSFKMAGDGGRERLRDSPLTRLLSAPNAQMTGYDLMVALVSDLALFDEAWWLVRPTREGGWEIRPLAVDRVSITSGYEIDGNLVVSYSMGTGNKPLVIEQEQLLHFRGWDPGYGRTVSPAVRTLRDVLAEQVASQEFRLKVWENGGQISQYITRPKDAAAWSAEAADRFREGMAGYSSGGGKEGKMPVLEDGMTINQTRFNAKDEQWAEAAQLALETVARAFHINPAMLGATGGVSYANVREFRKMLYGETLGPWLKMIQDRINRFLIPMIGEDPAAYVEFNVKAKLAASFDEQAAVLSSSVGRPWMTADEARALENMPALGGDAAALVTPLNVLVGGQASPRDSAPKSGRVLTKRDPIKLKGAPTRESEKTVEQLLAQFFKRQRKSVLAKINSKASAAWWDKERWDKELADDLYKAAVSVTGQVAADTLDSIGDDPDAYDMGRTQKFLQSVAKSRAEMINQTTEAQVQDAIDNSEDEDYEGEDNSPEHVFDVAEEGRGKGIAQTLLTTFAGFAVTEAAKQRGGDQATKTWVTSSGNPRPEHAAMDGETVGMNDTFSSGQNWPGDPAGGAEGVANCMCEVEITIP
;
A
#
# COMPACT_ATOMS: atom_id res chain seq x y z
N MET A 1 -3.50 40.46 46.56
CA MET A 1 -2.06 40.57 46.91
C MET A 1 -1.41 39.31 46.35
N GLY A 2 -0.81 39.28 45.15
CA GLY A 2 0.41 39.97 44.67
C GLY A 2 1.54 38.92 44.64
N LEU A 3 1.87 38.23 43.54
CA LEU A 3 2.71 38.63 42.38
C LEU A 3 4.08 39.22 42.77
N GLY A 4 5.16 38.49 42.48
CA GLY A 4 6.53 39.02 42.49
C GLY A 4 7.63 37.94 42.59
N ASP A 5 8.38 37.78 41.50
CA ASP A 5 9.77 37.26 41.43
C ASP A 5 10.05 35.75 41.53
N LEU A 6 10.05 35.07 40.38
CA LEU A 6 10.87 33.87 40.13
C LEU A 6 11.31 33.83 38.65
N PHE A 7 12.21 34.75 38.29
CA PHE A 7 13.12 34.61 37.15
C PHE A 7 14.53 34.98 37.60
N ARG A 8 15.37 33.97 37.88
CA ARG A 8 16.82 34.07 37.65
C ARG A 8 17.33 32.75 37.08
N LYS A 9 17.76 32.83 35.82
CA LYS A 9 18.70 31.92 35.18
C LYS A 9 19.96 31.85 36.05
N ASP A 10 20.46 30.63 36.27
CA ASP A 10 21.87 30.25 36.55
C ASP A 10 21.94 29.03 37.48
N SER A 11 21.62 27.81 36.99
CA SER A 11 21.97 26.57 37.72
C SER A 11 22.01 25.27 36.89
N ILE A 12 22.51 25.27 35.65
CA ILE A 12 22.79 24.01 34.90
C ILE A 12 24.28 23.88 34.56
N ILE A 13 25.14 24.50 35.35
CA ILE A 13 26.59 24.27 35.30
C ILE A 13 27.05 24.10 36.74
N ASN A 14 26.88 22.90 37.32
CA ASN A 14 27.65 22.37 38.48
C ASN A 14 27.08 21.04 39.03
N GLN A 15 26.88 20.03 38.19
CA GLN A 15 26.62 18.65 38.66
C GLN A 15 27.38 17.58 37.83
N ALA A 16 28.67 17.81 37.61
CA ALA A 16 29.56 16.78 37.05
C ALA A 16 30.99 16.87 37.62
N LYS A 17 31.12 16.97 38.95
CA LYS A 17 32.42 17.00 39.65
C LYS A 17 32.45 16.16 40.94
N SER A 18 31.87 14.97 40.94
CA SER A 18 32.03 14.04 42.08
C SER A 18 31.85 12.57 41.70
N ALA A 19 32.89 11.96 41.13
CA ALA A 19 33.24 10.55 41.37
C ALA A 19 34.56 10.28 40.65
N GLY A 20 35.64 10.14 41.42
CA GLY A 20 36.96 9.79 40.92
C GLY A 20 37.20 8.28 40.87
N ALA A 21 38.19 7.94 40.05
CA ALA A 21 39.09 6.77 40.11
C ALA A 21 38.53 5.39 39.71
N PHE A 22 38.90 4.94 38.51
CA PHE A 22 39.83 3.81 38.28
C PHE A 22 40.24 3.81 36.80
N ALA A 23 41.51 4.09 36.51
CA ALA A 23 42.09 3.95 35.16
C ALA A 23 43.29 3.00 35.24
N PRO A 24 43.36 1.94 34.42
CA PRO A 24 44.60 1.23 34.19
C PRO A 24 45.48 2.06 33.24
N GLN A 25 46.76 2.14 33.58
CA GLN A 25 47.77 2.94 32.89
C GLN A 25 47.98 2.45 31.45
N GLY A 26 48.05 3.40 30.50
CA GLY A 26 48.67 3.16 29.19
C GLY A 26 47.79 3.38 27.95
N MET A 27 47.11 4.52 27.81
CA MET A 27 46.70 5.03 26.48
C MET A 27 46.95 6.53 26.44
N MET A 28 47.89 6.94 25.60
CA MET A 28 48.22 8.33 25.32
C MET A 28 47.14 8.85 24.35
N SER A 29 46.12 9.53 24.86
CA SER A 29 45.14 10.24 24.03
C SER A 29 45.77 11.52 23.48
N ILE A 30 46.01 11.56 22.18
CA ILE A 30 46.46 12.76 21.47
C ILE A 30 45.22 13.53 21.01
N GLU A 31 44.96 14.69 21.62
CA GLU A 31 44.06 15.71 21.07
C GLU A 31 44.71 16.34 19.83
N LEU A 32 44.02 16.35 18.68
CA LEU A 32 44.46 17.03 17.47
C LEU A 32 43.97 18.50 17.48
N PRO A 33 44.82 19.48 17.07
CA PRO A 33 44.48 20.90 17.16
C PRO A 33 43.56 21.38 16.03
N ALA A 34 42.85 22.47 16.32
CA ALA A 34 41.80 23.10 15.54
C ALA A 34 42.22 23.51 14.13
N GLY A 35 41.37 23.20 13.14
CA GLY A 35 41.54 23.69 11.76
C GLY A 35 41.01 22.79 10.63
N GLN A 36 40.32 21.68 10.92
CA GLN A 36 39.73 20.84 9.89
C GLN A 36 38.24 21.13 9.71
N THR A 37 37.87 21.60 8.52
CA THR A 37 36.48 21.55 8.03
C THR A 37 36.18 20.10 7.62
N THR A 38 36.19 19.18 8.57
CA THR A 38 35.39 17.98 8.45
C THR A 38 33.93 18.44 8.53
N VAL A 39 33.03 17.87 7.74
CA VAL A 39 31.59 17.96 8.03
C VAL A 39 31.42 17.20 9.35
N THR A 40 31.67 17.90 10.46
CA THR A 40 31.84 17.35 11.80
C THR A 40 30.57 16.59 12.19
N ASP A 41 30.70 15.67 13.13
CA ASP A 41 29.58 15.07 13.87
C ASP A 41 28.57 16.14 14.34
N GLU A 42 29.03 17.38 14.50
CA GLU A 42 28.27 18.60 14.73
C GLU A 42 27.30 18.99 13.60
N MET A 43 27.61 18.78 12.32
CA MET A 43 26.68 19.05 11.20
C MET A 43 25.58 18.00 11.10
N VAL A 44 25.89 16.72 11.32
CA VAL A 44 24.90 15.63 11.37
C VAL A 44 24.01 15.80 12.60
N ARG A 45 24.61 16.13 13.76
CA ARG A 45 23.85 16.53 14.96
C ARG A 45 23.07 17.81 14.71
N ALA A 46 23.59 18.80 13.98
CA ALA A 46 22.87 20.04 13.67
C ALA A 46 21.71 19.81 12.69
N LEU A 47 21.82 18.88 11.73
CA LEU A 47 20.77 18.51 10.78
C LEU A 47 19.71 17.59 11.42
N ALA A 48 20.11 16.61 12.22
CA ALA A 48 19.20 15.82 13.04
C ALA A 48 18.48 16.68 14.11
N HIS A 49 19.21 17.62 14.74
CA HIS A 49 18.62 18.63 15.62
C HIS A 49 17.75 19.64 14.85
N SER A 50 18.08 19.91 13.58
CA SER A 50 17.30 20.78 12.68
C SER A 50 15.94 20.17 12.42
N ILE A 51 15.82 18.87 12.08
CA ILE A 51 14.53 18.22 11.82
C ILE A 51 13.63 18.22 13.06
N LYS A 52 14.18 17.97 14.24
CA LYS A 52 13.42 18.02 15.50
C LYS A 52 12.88 19.43 15.79
N GLY A 53 13.58 20.46 15.34
CA GLY A 53 13.16 21.87 15.41
C GLY A 53 12.30 22.35 14.23
N MET A 54 12.20 21.61 13.12
CA MET A 54 11.48 22.05 11.93
C MET A 54 9.97 22.10 12.17
N GLY A 55 9.36 23.23 11.77
CA GLY A 55 7.90 23.35 11.69
C GLY A 55 7.32 22.43 10.59
N PRO A 56 6.01 22.09 10.64
CA PRO A 56 5.38 21.18 9.67
C PRO A 56 5.57 21.57 8.21
N ARG A 57 5.49 22.87 7.89
CA ARG A 57 5.78 23.40 6.55
C ARG A 57 7.16 22.98 6.04
N ARG A 58 8.19 23.14 6.87
CA ARG A 58 9.57 22.82 6.46
C ARG A 58 9.77 21.31 6.31
N LEU A 59 9.09 20.50 7.12
CA LEU A 59 9.07 19.05 6.97
C LEU A 59 8.45 18.65 5.62
N TRP A 60 7.32 19.26 5.23
CA TRP A 60 6.72 19.02 3.92
C TRP A 60 7.62 19.44 2.75
N GLU A 61 8.33 20.58 2.87
CA GLU A 61 9.25 21.06 1.83
C GLU A 61 10.48 20.16 1.63
N THR A 62 10.97 19.53 2.71
CA THR A 62 12.27 18.83 2.71
C THR A 62 12.15 17.31 2.70
N GLN A 63 11.07 16.75 3.26
CA GLN A 63 10.89 15.30 3.44
C GLN A 63 9.95 14.74 2.38
N HIS A 64 10.51 13.93 1.48
CA HIS A 64 9.79 13.38 0.33
C HIS A 64 8.61 12.50 0.73
N SER A 65 8.77 11.64 1.75
CA SER A 65 7.72 10.76 2.26
C SER A 65 6.51 11.55 2.77
N VAL A 66 6.74 12.61 3.56
CA VAL A 66 5.69 13.51 4.05
C VAL A 66 4.97 14.17 2.88
N ARG A 67 5.71 14.73 1.92
CA ARG A 67 5.11 15.38 0.75
C ARG A 67 4.25 14.43 -0.07
N MET A 68 4.74 13.22 -0.34
CA MET A 68 3.99 12.22 -1.11
C MET A 68 2.65 11.87 -0.44
N VAL A 69 2.67 11.61 0.86
CA VAL A 69 1.47 11.21 1.61
C VAL A 69 0.45 12.34 1.69
N VAL A 70 0.91 13.57 1.95
CA VAL A 70 0.04 14.76 2.00
C VAL A 70 -0.53 15.10 0.63
N ASP A 71 0.28 15.05 -0.44
CA ASP A 71 -0.19 15.26 -1.82
C ASP A 71 -1.18 14.17 -2.23
N PHE A 72 -0.93 12.90 -1.86
CA PHE A 72 -1.84 11.81 -2.14
C PHE A 72 -3.20 12.03 -1.46
N LEU A 73 -3.22 12.36 -0.17
CA LEU A 73 -4.44 12.61 0.58
C LEU A 73 -5.22 13.81 0.01
N SER A 74 -4.55 14.95 -0.13
CA SER A 74 -5.17 16.22 -0.57
C SER A 74 -5.73 16.15 -1.98
N ARG A 75 -5.00 15.56 -2.93
CA ARG A 75 -5.47 15.43 -4.32
C ARG A 75 -6.61 14.43 -4.44
N ASN A 76 -6.58 13.32 -3.70
CA ASN A 76 -7.66 12.33 -3.72
C ASN A 76 -8.96 12.89 -3.12
N ILE A 77 -8.89 13.73 -2.10
CA ILE A 77 -10.07 14.43 -1.57
C ILE A 77 -10.51 15.55 -2.51
N GLY A 78 -9.56 16.36 -3.02
CA GLY A 78 -9.86 17.47 -3.93
C GLY A 78 -10.60 17.03 -5.20
N GLN A 79 -10.29 15.85 -5.75
CA GLN A 79 -10.96 15.34 -6.95
C GLN A 79 -12.40 14.84 -6.72
N LEU A 80 -12.86 14.64 -5.47
CA LEU A 80 -14.17 14.04 -5.21
C LEU A 80 -15.34 14.97 -5.54
N GLY A 81 -15.08 16.27 -5.64
CA GLY A 81 -16.09 17.29 -5.90
C GLY A 81 -17.07 17.44 -4.72
N LEU A 82 -17.21 18.66 -4.21
CA LEU A 82 -18.16 18.96 -3.14
C LEU A 82 -19.45 19.52 -3.76
N GLN A 83 -20.57 18.81 -3.58
CA GLN A 83 -21.85 19.17 -4.19
C GLN A 83 -22.82 19.68 -3.13
N SER A 84 -23.63 20.68 -3.49
CA SER A 84 -24.67 21.24 -2.62
C SER A 84 -26.03 20.61 -2.93
N PHE A 85 -26.77 20.31 -1.88
CA PHE A 85 -28.10 19.71 -1.93
C PHE A 85 -29.04 20.42 -0.97
N LYS A 86 -30.34 20.23 -1.18
CA LYS A 86 -31.41 20.59 -0.25
C LYS A 86 -32.31 19.39 -0.02
N MET A 87 -32.71 19.16 1.23
CA MET A 87 -33.71 18.12 1.51
C MET A 87 -35.09 18.56 0.98
N ALA A 88 -35.71 17.72 0.16
CA ALA A 88 -37.08 17.88 -0.27
C ALA A 88 -38.03 17.32 0.79
N GLY A 89 -39.23 17.90 0.91
CA GLY A 89 -40.20 17.54 1.95
C GLY A 89 -40.77 16.11 1.85
N ASP A 90 -40.53 15.42 0.74
CA ASP A 90 -40.92 14.03 0.47
C ASP A 90 -39.82 13.00 0.82
N GLY A 91 -38.71 13.44 1.42
CA GLY A 91 -37.55 12.59 1.70
C GLY A 91 -36.57 12.47 0.53
N GLY A 92 -36.84 13.14 -0.59
CA GLY A 92 -35.89 13.31 -1.69
C GLY A 92 -34.77 14.31 -1.38
N ARG A 93 -33.77 14.38 -2.26
CA ARG A 93 -32.74 15.44 -2.24
C ARG A 93 -32.69 16.14 -3.59
N GLU A 94 -32.72 17.46 -3.57
CA GLU A 94 -32.58 18.31 -4.75
C GLU A 94 -31.14 18.82 -4.85
N ARG A 95 -30.52 18.72 -6.02
CA ARG A 95 -29.17 19.27 -6.23
C ARG A 95 -29.26 20.77 -6.52
N LEU A 96 -28.61 21.57 -5.67
CA LEU A 96 -28.48 23.00 -5.86
C LEU A 96 -27.36 23.26 -6.88
N ARG A 97 -27.70 23.83 -8.03
CA ARG A 97 -26.71 24.18 -9.08
C ARG A 97 -26.29 25.65 -9.05
N ASP A 98 -27.22 26.55 -8.72
CA ASP A 98 -27.03 28.01 -8.79
C ASP A 98 -27.19 28.73 -7.44
N SER A 99 -26.96 28.03 -6.33
CA SER A 99 -26.99 28.67 -4.99
C SER A 99 -25.74 29.49 -4.70
N PRO A 100 -25.82 30.54 -3.85
CA PRO A 100 -24.66 31.26 -3.34
C PRO A 100 -23.57 30.33 -2.78
N LEU A 101 -23.97 29.32 -2.01
CA LEU A 101 -23.06 28.27 -1.50
C LEU A 101 -22.33 27.51 -2.61
N THR A 102 -23.04 27.09 -3.65
CA THR A 102 -22.45 26.34 -4.78
C THR A 102 -21.44 27.20 -5.52
N ARG A 103 -21.80 28.46 -5.81
CA ARG A 103 -20.90 29.42 -6.46
C ARG A 103 -19.65 29.66 -5.62
N LEU A 104 -19.82 29.91 -4.31
CA LEU A 104 -18.72 30.15 -3.39
C LEU A 104 -17.74 28.97 -3.31
N LEU A 105 -18.23 27.74 -3.22
CA LEU A 105 -17.35 26.56 -3.14
C LEU A 105 -16.68 26.24 -4.48
N SER A 106 -17.31 26.57 -5.61
CA SER A 106 -16.72 26.37 -6.93
C SER A 106 -15.63 27.39 -7.29
N ALA A 107 -15.81 28.65 -6.87
CA ALA A 107 -14.94 29.78 -7.12
C ALA A 107 -14.80 30.63 -5.84
N PRO A 108 -14.05 30.16 -4.83
CA PRO A 108 -13.97 30.78 -3.51
C PRO A 108 -13.40 32.18 -3.50
N ASN A 109 -12.49 32.47 -4.42
CA ASN A 109 -11.93 33.79 -4.64
C ASN A 109 -11.41 33.87 -6.08
N ALA A 110 -10.96 35.06 -6.50
CA ALA A 110 -10.50 35.30 -7.86
C ALA A 110 -9.25 34.50 -8.28
N GLN A 111 -8.53 33.88 -7.34
CA GLN A 111 -7.25 33.21 -7.59
C GLN A 111 -7.30 31.69 -7.41
N MET A 112 -8.39 31.14 -6.87
CA MET A 112 -8.50 29.73 -6.50
C MET A 112 -9.75 29.10 -7.09
N THR A 113 -9.62 27.87 -7.56
CA THR A 113 -10.76 27.00 -7.87
C THR A 113 -11.23 26.27 -6.61
N GLY A 114 -12.41 25.66 -6.67
CA GLY A 114 -12.87 24.76 -5.61
C GLY A 114 -11.94 23.57 -5.36
N TYR A 115 -11.23 23.09 -6.39
CA TYR A 115 -10.21 22.05 -6.23
C TYR A 115 -9.03 22.57 -5.41
N ASP A 116 -8.50 23.76 -5.74
CA ASP A 116 -7.37 24.37 -5.03
C ASP A 116 -7.70 24.60 -3.55
N LEU A 117 -8.95 25.02 -3.27
CA LEU A 117 -9.43 25.22 -1.91
C LEU A 117 -9.42 23.92 -1.10
N MET A 118 -9.93 22.83 -1.68
CA MET A 118 -9.96 21.53 -1.00
C MET A 118 -8.55 20.97 -0.81
N VAL A 119 -7.68 21.09 -1.81
CA VAL A 119 -6.28 20.67 -1.70
C VAL A 119 -5.57 21.45 -0.60
N ALA A 120 -5.73 22.77 -0.56
CA ALA A 120 -5.16 23.62 0.49
C ALA A 120 -5.69 23.24 1.88
N LEU A 121 -7.01 23.11 2.03
CA LEU A 121 -7.65 22.72 3.29
C LEU A 121 -7.12 21.39 3.82
N VAL A 122 -7.10 20.35 2.98
CA VAL A 122 -6.66 19.02 3.40
C VAL A 122 -5.16 19.01 3.66
N SER A 123 -4.37 19.76 2.90
CA SER A 123 -2.92 19.88 3.14
C SER A 123 -2.63 20.55 4.47
N ASP A 124 -3.33 21.65 4.79
CA ASP A 124 -3.17 22.35 6.06
C ASP A 124 -3.60 21.46 7.24
N LEU A 125 -4.74 20.77 7.13
CA LEU A 125 -5.18 19.81 8.15
C LEU A 125 -4.19 18.64 8.29
N ALA A 126 -3.63 18.10 7.22
CA ALA A 126 -2.67 17.01 7.30
C ALA A 126 -1.35 17.43 7.97
N LEU A 127 -0.90 18.66 7.72
CA LEU A 127 0.37 19.17 8.22
C LEU A 127 0.28 19.76 9.63
N PHE A 128 -0.80 20.48 9.92
CA PHE A 128 -0.96 21.26 11.14
C PHE A 128 -2.06 20.72 12.06
N ASP A 129 -2.92 19.81 11.58
CA ASP A 129 -4.13 19.36 12.27
C ASP A 129 -5.12 20.51 12.55
N GLU A 130 -4.94 21.61 11.82
CA GLU A 130 -5.80 22.77 11.81
C GLU A 130 -5.74 23.46 10.44
N ALA A 131 -6.81 24.16 10.07
CA ALA A 131 -6.84 25.03 8.91
C ALA A 131 -7.79 26.20 9.16
N TRP A 132 -7.51 27.36 8.58
CA TRP A 132 -8.23 28.59 8.85
C TRP A 132 -8.71 29.22 7.56
N TRP A 133 -10.01 29.50 7.47
CA TRP A 133 -10.60 30.25 6.37
C TRP A 133 -11.14 31.58 6.87
N LEU A 134 -10.71 32.66 6.23
CA LEU A 134 -11.34 33.96 6.33
C LEU A 134 -12.53 34.00 5.36
N VAL A 135 -13.74 34.13 5.90
CA VAL A 135 -15.01 34.23 5.17
C VAL A 135 -15.52 35.66 5.30
N ARG A 136 -15.70 36.35 4.18
CA ARG A 136 -16.15 37.74 4.20
C ARG A 136 -16.97 38.13 2.97
N PRO A 137 -17.83 39.15 3.08
CA PRO A 137 -18.56 39.64 1.93
C PRO A 137 -17.64 40.33 0.92
N THR A 138 -17.95 40.17 -0.37
CA THR A 138 -17.28 40.88 -1.47
C THR A 138 -17.91 42.26 -1.70
N ARG A 139 -17.18 43.15 -2.37
CA ARG A 139 -17.71 44.49 -2.72
C ARG A 139 -18.86 44.45 -3.72
N GLU A 140 -18.97 43.36 -4.50
CA GLU A 140 -19.92 43.20 -5.61
C GLU A 140 -21.24 42.53 -5.18
N GLY A 141 -21.39 42.18 -3.90
CA GLY A 141 -22.59 41.50 -3.39
C GLY A 141 -22.47 39.98 -3.52
N GLY A 142 -21.62 39.39 -2.70
CA GLY A 142 -21.39 37.94 -2.59
C GLY A 142 -20.48 37.64 -1.41
N TRP A 143 -19.92 36.43 -1.38
CA TRP A 143 -18.98 35.99 -0.34
C TRP A 143 -17.66 35.56 -0.99
N GLU A 144 -16.56 35.67 -0.25
CA GLU A 144 -15.28 35.08 -0.62
C GLU A 144 -14.68 34.29 0.54
N ILE A 145 -13.98 33.21 0.21
CA ILE A 145 -13.20 32.38 1.14
C ILE A 145 -11.73 32.57 0.82
N ARG A 146 -10.94 32.89 1.86
CA ARG A 146 -9.48 32.97 1.78
C ARG A 146 -8.84 32.06 2.82
N PRO A 147 -8.19 30.96 2.40
CA PRO A 147 -7.36 30.17 3.30
C PRO A 147 -6.24 31.04 3.88
N LEU A 148 -6.03 30.94 5.18
CA LEU A 148 -4.96 31.60 5.91
C LEU A 148 -3.87 30.59 6.19
N ALA A 149 -2.62 30.96 5.90
CA ALA A 149 -1.49 30.12 6.24
C ALA A 149 -1.39 29.96 7.76
N VAL A 150 -1.49 28.72 8.25
CA VAL A 150 -1.54 28.39 9.69
C VAL A 150 -0.32 28.93 10.44
N ASP A 151 0.86 28.87 9.82
CA ASP A 151 2.13 29.37 10.39
C ASP A 151 2.16 30.90 10.63
N ARG A 152 1.16 31.64 10.12
CA ARG A 152 1.01 33.09 10.27
C ARG A 152 -0.18 33.50 11.14
N VAL A 153 -0.92 32.53 11.66
CA VAL A 153 -2.08 32.72 12.51
C VAL A 153 -1.64 32.73 13.98
N SER A 154 -2.16 33.66 14.78
CA SER A 154 -1.90 33.74 16.22
C SER A 154 -3.13 34.18 16.99
N ILE A 155 -3.55 33.36 17.97
CA ILE A 155 -4.68 33.67 18.83
C ILE A 155 -4.32 34.83 19.75
N THR A 156 -5.05 35.94 19.64
CA THR A 156 -4.81 37.17 20.41
C THR A 156 -5.57 37.14 21.73
N SER A 157 -6.86 36.78 21.69
CA SER A 157 -7.74 36.74 22.87
C SER A 157 -8.92 35.80 22.65
N GLY A 158 -9.64 35.49 23.74
CA GLY A 158 -10.86 34.67 23.70
C GLY A 158 -10.62 33.17 23.51
N TYR A 159 -11.72 32.45 23.35
CA TYR A 159 -11.79 31.03 23.04
C TYR A 159 -12.89 30.77 22.03
N GLU A 160 -12.65 29.83 21.12
CA GLU A 160 -13.61 29.49 20.07
C GLU A 160 -14.94 28.97 20.63
N ILE A 161 -14.86 28.15 21.69
CA ILE A 161 -16.04 27.59 22.37
C ILE A 161 -16.91 28.66 23.03
N ASP A 162 -16.31 29.80 23.39
CA ASP A 162 -16.99 30.92 24.05
C ASP A 162 -17.55 31.92 23.02
N GLY A 163 -17.27 31.74 21.73
CA GLY A 163 -17.77 32.61 20.66
C GLY A 163 -17.11 33.98 20.61
N ASN A 164 -15.95 34.17 21.24
CA ASN A 164 -15.25 35.46 21.35
C ASN A 164 -13.78 35.41 20.90
N LEU A 165 -13.42 34.42 20.08
CA LEU A 165 -12.06 34.23 19.60
C LEU A 165 -11.62 35.39 18.69
N VAL A 166 -10.47 35.97 19.00
CA VAL A 166 -9.84 36.99 18.15
C VAL A 166 -8.47 36.50 17.71
N VAL A 167 -8.25 36.51 16.40
CA VAL A 167 -7.02 36.04 15.77
C VAL A 167 -6.29 37.20 15.11
N SER A 168 -4.96 37.19 15.19
CA SER A 168 -4.11 38.04 14.37
C SER A 168 -3.46 37.21 13.27
N TYR A 169 -3.45 37.75 12.06
CA TYR A 169 -2.81 37.15 10.89
C TYR A 169 -1.64 38.01 10.42
N SER A 170 -0.44 37.44 10.38
CA SER A 170 0.77 38.12 9.94
C SER A 170 0.79 38.30 8.43
N MET A 171 0.77 39.55 7.97
CA MET A 171 0.84 39.92 6.55
C MET A 171 2.28 40.01 6.01
N GLY A 172 3.25 39.46 6.74
CA GLY A 172 4.68 39.54 6.43
C GLY A 172 5.40 40.73 7.10
N THR A 173 6.72 40.75 6.95
CA THR A 173 7.62 41.68 7.65
C THR A 173 7.31 43.13 7.31
N GLY A 174 7.11 43.97 8.33
CA GLY A 174 6.84 45.41 8.18
C GLY A 174 5.37 45.80 8.01
N ASN A 175 4.46 44.84 7.83
CA ASN A 175 3.02 45.10 7.77
C ASN A 175 2.38 44.94 9.16
N LYS A 176 1.36 45.76 9.45
CA LYS A 176 0.53 45.54 10.64
C LYS A 176 -0.23 44.23 10.50
N PRO A 177 -0.28 43.37 11.54
CA PRO A 177 -1.10 42.17 11.53
C PRO A 177 -2.57 42.50 11.27
N LEU A 178 -3.24 41.66 10.48
CA LEU A 178 -4.69 41.74 10.28
C LEU A 178 -5.37 41.10 11.49
N VAL A 179 -6.16 41.87 12.23
CA VAL A 179 -7.01 41.34 13.31
C VAL A 179 -8.31 40.85 12.71
N ILE A 180 -8.72 39.63 13.07
CA ILE A 180 -9.88 38.94 12.53
C ILE A 180 -10.71 38.41 13.70
N GLU A 181 -11.99 38.77 13.71
CA GLU A 181 -12.97 38.32 14.70
C GLU A 181 -13.54 36.95 14.32
N GLN A 182 -14.05 36.21 15.31
CA GLN A 182 -14.54 34.84 15.14
C GLN A 182 -15.65 34.72 14.09
N GLU A 183 -16.50 35.72 13.94
CA GLU A 183 -17.64 35.70 13.00
C GLU A 183 -17.20 35.61 11.53
N GLN A 184 -15.95 36.01 11.24
CA GLN A 184 -15.36 35.95 9.90
C GLN A 184 -14.43 34.74 9.73
N LEU A 185 -14.30 33.89 10.76
CA LEU A 185 -13.36 32.78 10.78
C LEU A 185 -14.08 31.45 10.78
N LEU A 186 -13.81 30.66 9.75
CA LEU A 186 -14.11 29.24 9.74
C LEU A 186 -12.83 28.47 10.05
N HIS A 187 -12.70 28.05 11.30
CA HIS A 187 -11.62 27.18 11.76
C HIS A 187 -11.97 25.72 11.47
N PHE A 188 -11.04 24.90 10.97
CA PHE A 188 -11.13 23.45 10.92
C PHE A 188 -10.09 22.92 11.88
N ARG A 189 -10.51 22.04 12.79
CA ARG A 189 -9.65 21.59 13.90
C ARG A 189 -9.72 20.08 14.04
N GLY A 190 -8.56 19.45 14.14
CA GLY A 190 -8.41 18.07 14.56
C GLY A 190 -8.69 17.88 16.06
N TRP A 191 -8.65 16.63 16.48
CA TRP A 191 -8.92 16.29 17.88
C TRP A 191 -7.66 16.47 18.74
N ASP A 192 -7.81 17.11 19.89
CA ASP A 192 -6.77 17.28 20.90
C ASP A 192 -7.32 16.90 22.28
N PRO A 193 -6.64 16.04 23.08
CA PRO A 193 -7.10 15.65 24.40
C PRO A 193 -7.27 16.82 25.37
N GLY A 194 -6.49 17.89 25.19
CA GLY A 194 -6.54 19.08 26.03
C GLY A 194 -7.73 20.00 25.72
N TYR A 195 -8.49 19.74 24.64
CA TYR A 195 -9.50 20.63 24.08
C TYR A 195 -9.00 22.10 24.01
N GLY A 196 -7.68 22.29 23.89
CA GLY A 196 -6.97 23.51 24.24
C GLY A 196 -6.76 24.48 23.07
N ARG A 197 -5.83 25.44 23.21
CA ARG A 197 -5.49 26.45 22.18
C ARG A 197 -4.61 25.95 21.03
N THR A 198 -4.03 24.76 21.16
CA THR A 198 -3.03 24.24 20.23
C THR A 198 -3.38 22.81 19.87
N VAL A 199 -3.34 22.48 18.58
CA VAL A 199 -3.44 21.10 18.08
C VAL A 199 -2.07 20.44 18.01
N SER A 200 -2.05 19.11 18.04
CA SER A 200 -0.81 18.30 17.94
C SER A 200 -0.76 17.61 16.57
N PRO A 201 -0.16 18.24 15.55
CA PRO A 201 -0.11 17.64 14.22
C PRO A 201 0.58 16.29 14.19
N ALA A 202 -0.01 15.34 13.45
CA ALA A 202 0.55 14.00 13.24
C ALA A 202 2.00 14.05 12.71
N VAL A 203 2.33 15.03 11.88
CA VAL A 203 3.69 15.22 11.35
C VAL A 203 4.72 15.48 12.46
N ARG A 204 4.32 16.04 13.61
CA ARG A 204 5.25 16.25 14.74
C ARG A 204 5.64 14.94 15.42
N THR A 205 4.76 13.94 15.46
CA THR A 205 5.07 12.64 16.07
C THR A 205 6.03 11.82 15.20
N LEU A 206 6.09 12.12 13.90
CA LEU A 206 6.99 11.49 12.94
C LEU A 206 8.41 12.06 12.95
N ARG A 207 8.69 13.12 13.72
CA ARG A 207 9.99 13.81 13.69
C ARG A 207 11.18 12.93 14.03
N ASP A 208 11.04 12.03 14.99
CA ASP A 208 12.15 11.15 15.38
C ASP A 208 12.47 10.13 14.28
N VAL A 209 11.44 9.55 13.66
CA VAL A 209 11.57 8.63 12.52
C VAL A 209 12.20 9.33 11.31
N LEU A 210 11.74 10.55 10.99
CA LEU A 210 12.31 11.34 9.90
C LEU A 210 13.74 11.78 10.20
N ALA A 211 14.06 12.11 11.45
CA ALA A 211 15.41 12.48 11.86
C ALA A 211 16.39 11.30 11.72
N GLU A 212 15.96 10.09 12.09
CA GLU A 212 16.73 8.87 11.86
C GLU A 212 16.97 8.63 10.36
N GLN A 213 15.91 8.73 9.55
CA GLN A 213 16.00 8.55 8.10
C GLN A 213 17.02 9.50 7.47
N VAL A 214 17.00 10.78 7.85
CA VAL A 214 17.93 11.78 7.32
C VAL A 214 19.35 11.53 7.80
N ALA A 215 19.56 11.18 9.07
CA ALA A 215 20.89 10.80 9.56
C ALA A 215 21.45 9.59 8.79
N SER A 216 20.60 8.59 8.52
CA SER A 216 20.93 7.42 7.72
C SER A 216 21.26 7.80 6.27
N GLN A 217 20.50 8.72 5.67
CA GLN A 217 20.78 9.22 4.32
C GLN A 217 22.10 10.01 4.25
N GLU A 218 22.37 10.88 5.23
CA GLU A 218 23.63 11.64 5.30
C GLU A 218 24.83 10.72 5.46
N PHE A 219 24.74 9.71 6.32
CA PHE A 219 25.78 8.69 6.43
C PHE A 219 26.06 8.05 5.07
N ARG A 220 25.02 7.60 4.35
CA ARG A 220 25.17 7.05 2.99
C ARG A 220 25.81 8.04 2.02
N LEU A 221 25.35 9.29 2.01
CA LEU A 221 25.90 10.33 1.13
C LEU A 221 27.40 10.55 1.41
N LYS A 222 27.82 10.60 2.68
CA LYS A 222 29.24 10.73 3.04
C LYS A 222 30.07 9.52 2.59
N VAL A 223 29.52 8.30 2.73
CA VAL A 223 30.17 7.09 2.22
C VAL A 223 30.39 7.20 0.70
N TRP A 224 29.37 7.64 -0.04
CA TRP A 224 29.47 7.83 -1.50
C TRP A 224 30.43 8.96 -1.88
N GLU A 225 30.42 10.09 -1.15
CA GLU A 225 31.36 11.20 -1.35
C GLU A 225 32.83 10.77 -1.12
N ASN A 226 33.05 9.79 -0.25
CA ASN A 226 34.35 9.19 0.03
C ASN A 226 34.65 7.96 -0.85
N GLY A 227 34.02 7.85 -2.03
CA GLY A 227 34.31 6.80 -3.00
C GLY A 227 33.89 5.39 -2.55
N GLY A 228 32.85 5.30 -1.70
CA GLY A 228 32.37 4.04 -1.15
C GLY A 228 33.24 3.48 -0.02
N GLN A 229 34.26 4.20 0.42
CA GLN A 229 35.12 3.76 1.50
C GLN A 229 34.49 4.04 2.86
N ILE A 230 34.55 3.02 3.72
CA ILE A 230 34.02 3.06 5.08
C ILE A 230 35.16 2.73 6.02
N SER A 231 35.16 3.39 7.18
CA SER A 231 36.13 3.34 8.27
C SER A 231 37.24 2.30 8.10
N GLN A 232 38.48 2.77 7.91
CA GLN A 232 39.66 1.94 7.77
C GLN A 232 40.60 2.21 8.94
N TYR A 233 41.33 1.19 9.37
CA TYR A 233 42.40 1.36 10.33
C TYR A 233 43.70 0.80 9.77
N ILE A 234 44.80 1.48 10.08
CA ILE A 234 46.13 1.07 9.64
C ILE A 234 46.82 0.43 10.82
N THR A 235 47.29 -0.80 10.64
CA THR A 235 48.11 -1.49 11.64
C THR A 235 49.56 -1.43 11.23
N ARG A 236 50.42 -1.19 12.22
CA ARG A 236 51.87 -1.22 12.07
C ARG A 236 52.41 -2.47 12.77
N PRO A 237 53.35 -3.20 12.13
CA PRO A 237 54.00 -4.35 12.77
C PRO A 237 54.68 -3.97 14.10
N LYS A 238 54.63 -4.87 15.09
CA LYS A 238 55.19 -4.63 16.43
C LYS A 238 56.72 -4.53 16.45
N ASP A 239 57.36 -5.14 15.48
CA ASP A 239 58.81 -5.22 15.26
C ASP A 239 59.37 -4.02 14.46
N ALA A 240 58.51 -3.13 13.98
CA ALA A 240 58.93 -1.92 13.27
C ALA A 240 59.60 -0.89 14.22
N ALA A 241 60.66 -0.25 13.75
CA ALA A 241 61.46 0.72 14.54
C ALA A 241 60.60 1.86 15.13
N ALA A 242 60.94 2.41 16.30
CA ALA A 242 60.16 3.54 16.84
C ALA A 242 60.18 4.74 15.88
N TRP A 243 59.02 5.38 15.65
CA TRP A 243 58.97 6.60 14.86
C TRP A 243 59.70 7.74 15.55
N SER A 244 60.39 8.56 14.75
CA SER A 244 60.75 9.92 15.17
C SER A 244 59.50 10.80 15.17
N ALA A 245 59.54 11.94 15.88
CA ALA A 245 58.44 12.88 15.89
C ALA A 245 58.08 13.36 14.46
N GLU A 246 59.10 13.62 13.64
CA GLU A 246 58.96 14.08 12.25
C GLU A 246 58.37 13.01 11.34
N ALA A 247 58.67 11.73 11.56
CA ALA A 247 58.07 10.63 10.80
C ALA A 247 56.58 10.47 11.13
N ALA A 248 56.23 10.55 12.42
CA ALA A 248 54.84 10.49 12.86
C ALA A 248 54.00 11.66 12.31
N ASP A 249 54.57 12.87 12.28
CA ASP A 249 53.88 14.05 11.76
C ASP A 249 53.68 13.99 10.24
N ARG A 250 54.69 13.55 9.48
CA ARG A 250 54.55 13.32 8.02
C ARG A 250 53.44 12.30 7.71
N PHE A 251 53.36 11.21 8.47
CA PHE A 251 52.30 10.23 8.29
C PHE A 251 50.92 10.81 8.60
N ARG A 252 50.78 11.58 9.69
CA ARG A 252 49.52 12.26 10.03
C ARG A 252 49.10 13.24 8.93
N GLU A 253 50.02 14.02 8.39
CA GLU A 253 49.74 14.95 7.29
C GLU A 253 49.34 14.20 6.02
N GLY A 254 50.02 13.12 5.67
CA GLY A 254 49.68 12.26 4.53
C GLY A 254 48.28 11.65 4.66
N MET A 255 47.94 11.15 5.84
CA MET A 255 46.61 10.60 6.13
C MET A 255 45.52 11.68 6.16
N ALA A 256 45.82 12.87 6.69
CA ALA A 256 44.90 14.00 6.65
C ALA A 256 44.63 14.48 5.21
N GLY A 257 45.66 14.50 4.35
CA GLY A 257 45.53 14.77 2.92
C GLY A 257 44.67 13.74 2.19
N TYR A 258 44.87 12.45 2.49
CA TYR A 258 44.06 11.36 1.94
C TYR A 258 42.57 11.48 2.34
N SER A 259 42.32 11.73 3.62
CA SER A 259 40.96 11.82 4.19
C SER A 259 40.22 13.08 3.70
N SER A 260 40.91 14.22 3.57
CA SER A 260 40.31 15.48 3.09
C SER A 260 40.03 15.51 1.58
N GLY A 261 40.81 14.78 0.77
CA GLY A 261 40.57 14.59 -0.66
C GLY A 261 39.54 13.51 -1.01
N GLY A 262 39.03 12.80 -0.01
CA GLY A 262 38.00 11.75 -0.12
C GLY A 262 38.43 10.50 -0.89
N GLY A 263 39.73 10.27 -1.09
CA GLY A 263 40.21 9.18 -1.95
C GLY A 263 39.61 9.20 -3.38
N LYS A 264 39.04 10.33 -3.83
CA LYS A 264 38.17 10.47 -5.01
C LYS A 264 38.84 10.09 -6.33
N GLU A 265 40.17 10.05 -6.35
CA GLU A 265 40.99 9.66 -7.51
C GLU A 265 41.58 8.25 -7.39
N GLY A 266 41.21 7.47 -6.37
CA GLY A 266 41.80 6.15 -6.09
C GLY A 266 43.24 6.20 -5.60
N LYS A 267 43.73 7.38 -5.18
CA LYS A 267 45.09 7.56 -4.66
C LYS A 267 45.19 7.03 -3.23
N MET A 268 45.84 5.90 -3.04
CA MET A 268 46.15 5.36 -1.71
C MET A 268 47.34 6.09 -1.07
N PRO A 269 47.33 6.31 0.27
CA PRO A 269 48.48 6.82 0.98
C PRO A 269 49.63 5.79 0.93
N VAL A 270 50.86 6.29 0.85
CA VAL A 270 52.04 5.41 0.90
C VAL A 270 52.15 4.81 2.30
N LEU A 271 52.16 3.49 2.38
CA LEU A 271 52.35 2.74 3.62
C LEU A 271 53.83 2.37 3.78
N GLU A 272 54.44 2.78 4.88
CA GLU A 272 55.84 2.49 5.21
C GLU A 272 55.93 1.33 6.23
N ASP A 273 57.13 0.80 6.48
CA ASP A 273 57.41 -0.17 7.55
C ASP A 273 56.52 -1.43 7.58
N GLY A 274 56.01 -1.89 6.44
CA GLY A 274 55.13 -3.05 6.35
C GLY A 274 53.73 -2.83 6.94
N MET A 275 53.27 -1.57 7.03
CA MET A 275 51.91 -1.26 7.46
C MET A 275 50.85 -1.89 6.54
N THR A 276 49.73 -2.28 7.15
CA THR A 276 48.58 -2.83 6.41
C THR A 276 47.33 -1.99 6.66
N ILE A 277 46.59 -1.68 5.60
CA ILE A 277 45.23 -1.12 5.72
C ILE A 277 44.27 -2.27 5.95
N ASN A 278 43.53 -2.19 7.04
CA ASN A 278 42.46 -3.12 7.35
C ASN A 278 41.13 -2.37 7.18
N GLN A 279 40.27 -2.90 6.33
CA GLN A 279 38.92 -2.40 6.17
C GLN A 279 38.05 -2.98 7.27
N THR A 280 37.26 -2.14 7.92
CA THR A 280 36.21 -2.64 8.81
C THR A 280 35.16 -3.33 7.94
N ARG A 281 34.65 -4.51 8.34
CA ARG A 281 33.54 -5.15 7.62
C ARG A 281 32.36 -4.17 7.61
N PHE A 282 31.98 -3.73 6.42
CA PHE A 282 30.76 -2.98 6.19
C PHE A 282 30.09 -3.55 4.94
N ASN A 283 28.84 -3.96 5.08
CA ASN A 283 28.04 -4.45 3.98
C ASN A 283 26.67 -3.76 4.02
N ALA A 284 26.37 -2.98 2.98
CA ALA A 284 25.10 -2.25 2.88
C ALA A 284 23.87 -3.17 2.85
N LYS A 285 24.02 -4.42 2.37
CA LYS A 285 22.96 -5.45 2.36
C LYS A 285 22.68 -5.93 3.78
N ASP A 286 23.72 -6.21 4.56
CA ASP A 286 23.59 -6.63 5.97
C ASP A 286 23.04 -5.49 6.84
N GLU A 287 23.35 -4.24 6.49
CA GLU A 287 22.88 -3.02 7.15
C GLU A 287 21.47 -2.57 6.69
N GLN A 288 20.82 -3.33 5.80
CA GLN A 288 19.41 -3.17 5.42
C GLN A 288 19.01 -1.73 5.01
N TRP A 289 19.85 -1.08 4.20
CA TRP A 289 19.65 0.33 3.84
C TRP A 289 18.36 0.60 3.06
N ALA A 290 17.93 -0.34 2.21
CA ALA A 290 16.73 -0.19 1.39
C ALA A 290 15.47 -0.35 2.23
N GLU A 291 15.48 -1.34 3.12
CA GLU A 291 14.43 -1.67 4.06
C GLU A 291 14.19 -0.52 5.05
N ALA A 292 15.26 0.11 5.54
CA ALA A 292 15.13 1.29 6.41
C ALA A 292 14.44 2.48 5.70
N ALA A 293 14.75 2.70 4.41
CA ALA A 293 14.09 3.74 3.63
C ALA A 293 12.61 3.41 3.34
N GLN A 294 12.31 2.14 3.07
CA GLN A 294 10.94 1.66 2.89
C GLN A 294 10.13 1.79 4.19
N LEU A 295 10.69 1.38 5.33
CA LEU A 295 10.06 1.48 6.64
C LEU A 295 9.70 2.92 7.01
N ALA A 296 10.55 3.89 6.64
CA ALA A 296 10.26 5.31 6.85
C ALA A 296 9.01 5.74 6.07
N LEU A 297 8.90 5.39 4.78
CA LEU A 297 7.72 5.68 3.97
C LEU A 297 6.47 5.00 4.53
N GLU A 298 6.57 3.72 4.89
CA GLU A 298 5.47 2.95 5.47
C GLU A 298 4.99 3.54 6.80
N THR A 299 5.90 4.01 7.64
CA THR A 299 5.57 4.64 8.92
C THR A 299 4.81 5.96 8.71
N VAL A 300 5.24 6.80 7.76
CA VAL A 300 4.51 8.02 7.41
C VAL A 300 3.14 7.67 6.82
N ALA A 301 3.04 6.71 5.92
CA ALA A 301 1.76 6.30 5.31
C ALA A 301 0.77 5.77 6.37
N ARG A 302 1.24 4.93 7.30
CA ARG A 302 0.45 4.38 8.41
C ARG A 302 -0.08 5.47 9.34
N ALA A 303 0.68 6.54 9.58
CA ALA A 303 0.22 7.66 10.39
C ALA A 303 -1.01 8.38 9.81
N PHE A 304 -1.23 8.27 8.49
CA PHE A 304 -2.41 8.81 7.80
C PHE A 304 -3.40 7.73 7.37
N HIS A 305 -3.25 6.49 7.88
CA HIS A 305 -4.08 5.34 7.51
C HIS A 305 -4.12 5.05 6.00
N ILE A 306 -3.04 5.37 5.28
CA ILE A 306 -2.89 5.08 3.86
C ILE A 306 -2.11 3.78 3.69
N ASN A 307 -2.62 2.88 2.86
CA ASN A 307 -1.91 1.66 2.53
C ASN A 307 -0.64 2.00 1.71
N PRO A 308 0.56 1.58 2.14
CA PRO A 308 1.81 1.86 1.42
C PRO A 308 1.82 1.37 -0.02
N ALA A 309 1.10 0.28 -0.34
CA ALA A 309 0.96 -0.23 -1.71
C ALA A 309 0.36 0.81 -2.66
N MET A 310 -0.49 1.71 -2.17
CA MET A 310 -1.09 2.79 -2.97
C MET A 310 -0.11 3.93 -3.27
N LEU A 311 1.01 3.98 -2.53
CA LEU A 311 2.11 4.94 -2.72
C LEU A 311 3.25 4.35 -3.54
N GLY A 312 3.09 3.14 -4.08
CA GLY A 312 4.09 2.46 -4.89
C GLY A 312 5.08 1.59 -4.10
N ALA A 313 4.83 1.32 -2.81
CA ALA A 313 5.60 0.30 -2.09
C ALA A 313 5.35 -1.07 -2.74
N THR A 314 6.43 -1.70 -3.22
CA THR A 314 6.37 -2.90 -4.07
C THR A 314 6.49 -4.16 -3.21
N GLY A 315 5.36 -4.80 -2.96
CA GLY A 315 5.28 -6.14 -2.38
C GLY A 315 4.09 -6.88 -2.95
N GLY A 316 4.31 -7.76 -3.93
CA GLY A 316 3.36 -8.79 -4.40
C GLY A 316 1.88 -8.39 -4.55
N VAL A 317 1.56 -7.19 -5.06
CA VAL A 317 0.17 -6.71 -5.14
C VAL A 317 -0.55 -7.29 -6.36
N SER A 318 -1.62 -8.08 -6.15
CA SER A 318 -2.49 -8.60 -7.22
C SER A 318 -3.57 -7.57 -7.63
N TYR A 319 -4.20 -7.75 -8.80
CA TYR A 319 -5.31 -6.89 -9.26
C TYR A 319 -6.52 -6.89 -8.31
N ALA A 320 -6.81 -8.03 -7.66
CA ALA A 320 -7.90 -8.13 -6.68
C ALA A 320 -7.61 -7.24 -5.46
N ASN A 321 -6.37 -7.24 -4.98
CA ASN A 321 -5.93 -6.42 -3.85
C ASN A 321 -6.10 -4.92 -4.15
N VAL A 322 -5.85 -4.49 -5.40
CA VAL A 322 -6.02 -3.08 -5.80
C VAL A 322 -7.47 -2.60 -5.69
N ARG A 323 -8.46 -3.44 -6.04
CA ARG A 323 -9.88 -3.07 -5.94
C ARG A 323 -10.29 -2.89 -4.48
N GLU A 324 -9.88 -3.80 -3.61
CA GLU A 324 -10.18 -3.72 -2.18
C GLU A 324 -9.44 -2.55 -1.52
N PHE A 325 -8.19 -2.27 -1.90
CA PHE A 325 -7.46 -1.09 -1.41
C PHE A 325 -8.15 0.22 -1.79
N ARG A 326 -8.79 0.31 -2.97
CA ARG A 326 -9.60 1.48 -3.34
C ARG A 326 -10.86 1.61 -2.46
N LYS A 327 -11.53 0.50 -2.13
CA LYS A 327 -12.68 0.55 -1.22
C LYS A 327 -12.25 1.01 0.18
N MET A 328 -11.17 0.44 0.70
CA MET A 328 -10.59 0.82 2.00
C MET A 328 -10.19 2.30 2.01
N LEU A 329 -9.57 2.80 0.93
CA LEU A 329 -9.22 4.21 0.80
C LEU A 329 -10.45 5.12 0.97
N TYR A 330 -11.50 4.93 0.19
CA TYR A 330 -12.65 5.85 0.23
C TYR A 330 -13.57 5.62 1.44
N GLY A 331 -13.59 4.40 2.00
CA GLY A 331 -14.39 4.07 3.17
C GLY A 331 -13.71 4.47 4.48
N GLU A 332 -12.55 3.90 4.77
CA GLU A 332 -11.89 4.00 6.08
C GLU A 332 -10.90 5.15 6.14
N THR A 333 -10.10 5.37 5.09
CA THR A 333 -9.07 6.42 5.11
C THR A 333 -9.67 7.79 4.87
N LEU A 334 -10.39 8.00 3.76
CA LEU A 334 -10.91 9.31 3.36
C LEU A 334 -12.25 9.62 4.03
N GLY A 335 -13.09 8.62 4.29
CA GLY A 335 -14.43 8.79 4.86
C GLY A 335 -14.49 9.71 6.08
N PRO A 336 -13.64 9.50 7.11
CA PRO A 336 -13.58 10.38 8.29
C PRO A 336 -13.24 11.84 7.95
N TRP A 337 -12.29 12.07 7.03
CA TRP A 337 -11.90 13.41 6.59
C TRP A 337 -13.05 14.12 5.87
N LEU A 338 -13.70 13.41 4.95
CA LEU A 338 -14.84 13.94 4.19
C LEU A 338 -15.98 14.32 5.12
N LYS A 339 -16.30 13.46 6.10
CA LYS A 339 -17.34 13.72 7.09
C LYS A 339 -17.03 14.93 7.96
N MET A 340 -15.79 15.03 8.48
CA MET A 340 -15.34 16.18 9.27
C MET A 340 -15.48 17.50 8.49
N ILE A 341 -15.01 17.53 7.24
CA ILE A 341 -15.08 18.72 6.39
C ILE A 341 -16.54 19.09 6.08
N GLN A 342 -17.36 18.11 5.70
CA GLN A 342 -18.79 18.31 5.42
C GLN A 342 -19.52 18.89 6.64
N ASP A 343 -19.35 18.29 7.81
CA ASP A 343 -20.05 18.72 9.02
C ASP A 343 -19.64 20.13 9.43
N ARG A 344 -18.36 20.47 9.27
CA ARG A 344 -17.87 21.81 9.56
C ARG A 344 -18.45 22.84 8.60
N ILE A 345 -18.46 22.56 7.30
CA ILE A 345 -19.05 23.46 6.30
C ILE A 345 -20.56 23.61 6.55
N ASN A 346 -21.27 22.50 6.76
CA ASN A 346 -22.72 22.51 6.98
C ASN A 346 -23.12 23.27 8.24
N ARG A 347 -22.37 23.09 9.33
CA ARG A 347 -22.70 23.69 10.62
C ARG A 347 -22.37 25.19 10.69
N PHE A 348 -21.28 25.62 10.07
CA PHE A 348 -20.74 26.97 10.29
C PHE A 348 -20.75 27.84 9.03
N LEU A 349 -20.34 27.32 7.87
CA LEU A 349 -20.28 28.13 6.65
C LEU A 349 -21.68 28.52 6.15
N ILE A 350 -22.62 27.58 6.14
CA ILE A 350 -23.99 27.80 5.63
C ILE A 350 -24.70 28.94 6.39
N PRO A 351 -24.71 28.95 7.74
CA PRO A 351 -25.25 30.10 8.48
C PRO A 351 -24.48 31.40 8.27
N MET A 352 -23.14 31.36 8.16
CA MET A 352 -22.32 32.56 7.95
C MET A 352 -22.70 33.32 6.69
N ILE A 353 -23.02 32.60 5.61
CA ILE A 353 -23.34 33.22 4.31
C ILE A 353 -24.83 33.52 4.11
N GLY A 354 -25.68 33.15 5.08
CA GLY A 354 -27.12 33.36 5.02
C GLY A 354 -27.85 32.48 4.00
N GLU A 355 -27.31 31.30 3.68
CA GLU A 355 -27.94 30.32 2.80
C GLU A 355 -29.11 29.61 3.51
N ASP A 356 -29.99 28.95 2.75
CA ASP A 356 -31.10 28.16 3.29
C ASP A 356 -30.59 27.13 4.34
N PRO A 357 -31.11 27.11 5.58
CA PRO A 357 -30.73 26.13 6.60
C PRO A 357 -30.99 24.67 6.21
N ALA A 358 -31.86 24.42 5.22
CA ALA A 358 -32.09 23.09 4.66
C ALA A 358 -31.05 22.68 3.59
N ALA A 359 -30.17 23.60 3.19
CA ALA A 359 -29.06 23.30 2.31
C ALA A 359 -27.95 22.58 3.08
N TYR A 360 -27.27 21.65 2.41
CA TYR A 360 -26.11 20.96 2.92
C TYR A 360 -25.16 20.58 1.78
N VAL A 361 -23.91 20.28 2.12
CA VAL A 361 -22.89 19.81 1.20
C VAL A 361 -22.54 18.35 1.46
N GLU A 362 -22.26 17.62 0.39
CA GLU A 362 -21.89 16.21 0.41
C GLU A 362 -20.84 15.93 -0.67
N PHE A 363 -19.81 15.16 -0.33
CA PHE A 363 -18.82 14.68 -1.30
C PHE A 363 -19.39 13.55 -2.16
N ASN A 364 -19.09 13.57 -3.46
CA ASN A 364 -19.55 12.51 -4.36
C ASN A 364 -18.61 11.29 -4.35
N VAL A 365 -18.60 10.56 -3.24
CA VAL A 365 -17.80 9.32 -3.10
C VAL A 365 -18.32 8.20 -3.99
N LYS A 366 -19.65 8.18 -4.24
CA LYS A 366 -20.29 7.15 -5.07
C LYS A 366 -19.73 7.11 -6.48
N ALA A 367 -19.37 8.24 -7.08
CA ALA A 367 -18.77 8.27 -8.42
C ALA A 367 -17.36 7.64 -8.50
N LYS A 368 -16.64 7.51 -7.37
CA LYS A 368 -15.30 6.88 -7.33
C LYS A 368 -15.33 5.43 -6.86
N LEU A 369 -16.26 5.10 -5.96
CA LEU A 369 -16.54 3.72 -5.54
C LEU A 369 -17.41 2.96 -6.54
N ALA A 370 -18.07 3.70 -7.43
CA ALA A 370 -18.76 3.22 -8.60
C ALA A 370 -17.90 2.16 -9.30
N ALA A 371 -18.47 0.97 -9.40
CA ALA A 371 -17.96 -0.06 -10.29
C ALA A 371 -17.92 0.44 -11.74
N SER A 372 -17.33 -0.34 -12.67
CA SER A 372 -17.45 -0.01 -14.09
C SER A 372 -18.93 0.27 -14.43
N PHE A 373 -19.16 1.16 -15.39
CA PHE A 373 -20.52 1.50 -15.83
C PHE A 373 -21.34 0.23 -16.13
N ASP A 374 -20.68 -0.80 -16.70
CA ASP A 374 -21.25 -2.11 -16.98
C ASP A 374 -21.72 -2.85 -15.71
N GLU A 375 -20.92 -2.87 -14.64
CA GLU A 375 -21.29 -3.50 -13.36
C GLU A 375 -22.48 -2.76 -12.70
N GLN A 376 -22.48 -1.43 -12.71
CA GLN A 376 -23.59 -0.63 -12.15
C GLN A 376 -24.87 -0.80 -12.97
N ALA A 377 -24.79 -0.74 -14.29
CA ALA A 377 -25.93 -0.94 -15.16
C ALA A 377 -26.52 -2.34 -14.98
N ALA A 378 -25.67 -3.35 -14.82
CA ALA A 378 -26.10 -4.71 -14.52
C ALA A 378 -26.83 -4.81 -13.17
N VAL A 379 -26.27 -4.23 -12.10
CA VAL A 379 -26.88 -4.23 -10.76
C VAL A 379 -28.19 -3.45 -10.72
N LEU A 380 -28.24 -2.25 -11.31
CA LEU A 380 -29.45 -1.43 -11.34
C LEU A 380 -30.54 -2.08 -12.20
N SER A 381 -30.18 -2.64 -13.36
CA SER A 381 -31.12 -3.37 -14.21
C SER A 381 -31.69 -4.60 -13.50
N SER A 382 -30.86 -5.37 -12.77
CA SER A 382 -31.33 -6.53 -12.00
C SER A 382 -32.15 -6.13 -10.77
N SER A 383 -31.76 -5.06 -10.07
CA SER A 383 -32.43 -4.63 -8.83
C SER A 383 -33.79 -4.00 -9.09
N VAL A 384 -33.91 -3.21 -10.15
CA VAL A 384 -35.16 -2.54 -10.54
C VAL A 384 -36.05 -3.48 -11.35
N GLY A 385 -35.48 -4.47 -12.03
CA GLY A 385 -36.22 -5.44 -12.85
C GLY A 385 -36.92 -4.83 -14.08
N ARG A 386 -36.64 -3.56 -14.37
CA ARG A 386 -37.20 -2.76 -15.47
C ARG A 386 -36.11 -1.82 -16.00
N PRO A 387 -36.25 -1.30 -17.23
CA PRO A 387 -35.45 -0.18 -17.69
C PRO A 387 -35.53 0.96 -16.66
N TRP A 388 -34.38 1.52 -16.28
CA TRP A 388 -34.26 2.54 -15.22
C TRP A 388 -33.81 3.90 -15.75
N MET A 389 -33.37 3.95 -17.00
CA MET A 389 -33.00 5.17 -17.71
C MET A 389 -33.64 5.18 -19.09
N THR A 390 -34.06 6.36 -19.52
CA THR A 390 -34.48 6.65 -20.89
C THR A 390 -33.27 6.70 -21.83
N ALA A 391 -33.50 6.59 -23.13
CA ALA A 391 -32.44 6.74 -24.11
C ALA A 391 -31.88 8.17 -24.11
N ASP A 392 -32.71 9.19 -23.88
CA ASP A 392 -32.26 10.58 -23.78
C ASP A 392 -31.46 10.86 -22.50
N GLU A 393 -31.77 10.21 -21.37
CA GLU A 393 -30.93 10.26 -20.16
C GLU A 393 -29.57 9.60 -20.39
N ALA A 394 -29.53 8.44 -21.07
CA ALA A 394 -28.27 7.79 -21.45
C ALA A 394 -27.44 8.65 -22.41
N ARG A 395 -28.09 9.32 -23.37
CA ARG A 395 -27.43 10.26 -24.29
C ARG A 395 -26.90 11.49 -23.57
N ALA A 396 -27.63 12.01 -22.59
CA ALA A 396 -27.17 13.13 -21.78
C ALA A 396 -25.92 12.77 -20.95
N LEU A 397 -25.81 11.53 -20.45
CA LEU A 397 -24.60 11.04 -19.79
C LEU A 397 -23.39 11.02 -20.73
N GLU A 398 -23.61 10.66 -22.00
CA GLU A 398 -22.59 10.66 -23.06
C GLU A 398 -22.41 12.04 -23.74
N ASN A 399 -23.00 13.11 -23.17
CA ASN A 399 -22.99 14.47 -23.74
C ASN A 399 -23.51 14.54 -25.20
N MET A 400 -24.43 13.65 -25.57
CA MET A 400 -25.09 13.62 -26.87
C MET A 400 -26.41 14.38 -26.84
N PRO A 401 -26.80 15.05 -27.94
CA PRO A 401 -28.08 15.75 -28.02
C PRO A 401 -29.26 14.78 -27.91
N ALA A 402 -30.30 15.19 -27.18
CA ALA A 402 -31.55 14.46 -27.03
C ALA A 402 -32.24 14.27 -28.40
N LEU A 403 -32.80 13.08 -28.61
CA LEU A 403 -33.54 12.74 -29.82
C LEU A 403 -35.03 13.05 -29.68
N GLY A 404 -35.56 13.11 -28.45
CA GLY A 404 -36.98 13.35 -28.19
C GLY A 404 -37.87 12.18 -28.63
N GLY A 405 -39.19 12.36 -28.50
CA GLY A 405 -40.17 11.31 -28.83
C GLY A 405 -40.05 10.10 -27.91
N ASP A 406 -40.03 8.89 -28.47
CA ASP A 406 -39.92 7.63 -27.71
C ASP A 406 -38.61 7.51 -26.92
N ALA A 407 -37.56 8.25 -27.31
CA ALA A 407 -36.28 8.29 -26.60
C ALA A 407 -36.37 8.98 -25.23
N ALA A 408 -37.38 9.84 -25.02
CA ALA A 408 -37.64 10.53 -23.76
C ALA A 408 -38.56 9.72 -22.82
N ALA A 409 -39.05 8.55 -23.25
CA ALA A 409 -39.93 7.69 -22.47
C ALA A 409 -39.23 6.39 -22.04
N LEU A 410 -39.58 5.90 -20.85
CA LEU A 410 -39.12 4.60 -20.36
C LEU A 410 -39.87 3.48 -21.09
N VAL A 411 -39.28 2.96 -22.16
CA VAL A 411 -39.85 1.85 -22.95
C VAL A 411 -39.76 0.57 -22.13
N THR A 412 -40.86 0.17 -21.50
CA THR A 412 -40.97 -1.12 -20.81
C THR A 412 -41.25 -2.22 -21.85
N PRO A 413 -40.47 -3.31 -21.93
CA PRO A 413 -40.77 -4.42 -22.82
C PRO A 413 -42.16 -5.00 -22.49
N LEU A 414 -42.95 -5.38 -23.50
CA LEU A 414 -44.33 -5.86 -23.33
C LEU A 414 -44.44 -7.08 -22.39
N ASN A 415 -43.35 -7.82 -22.25
CA ASN A 415 -43.13 -8.99 -21.43
C ASN A 415 -42.84 -8.68 -19.94
N VAL A 416 -42.82 -7.40 -19.54
CA VAL A 416 -42.64 -6.94 -18.15
C VAL A 416 -43.90 -6.18 -17.71
N LEU A 417 -45.06 -6.82 -17.81
CA LEU A 417 -46.32 -6.34 -17.21
C LEU A 417 -46.44 -6.90 -15.79
N VAL A 418 -46.91 -6.04 -14.89
CA VAL A 418 -47.08 -6.24 -13.45
C VAL A 418 -47.59 -7.66 -13.13
N GLY A 419 -46.71 -8.50 -12.57
CA GLY A 419 -47.08 -9.79 -11.97
C GLY A 419 -46.26 -10.98 -12.45
N GLY A 420 -45.20 -11.31 -11.70
CA GLY A 420 -44.87 -12.71 -11.41
C GLY A 420 -44.09 -13.53 -12.44
N GLN A 421 -43.23 -12.95 -13.28
CA GLN A 421 -42.22 -13.75 -14.01
C GLN A 421 -40.82 -13.16 -13.94
N ALA A 422 -39.86 -14.07 -13.98
CA ALA A 422 -38.47 -13.91 -13.57
C ALA A 422 -37.62 -13.07 -14.53
N SER A 423 -36.45 -12.66 -14.02
CA SER A 423 -35.47 -11.76 -14.63
C SER A 423 -35.21 -12.06 -16.11
N PRO A 424 -34.95 -11.06 -16.97
CA PRO A 424 -34.62 -11.22 -18.40
C PRO A 424 -33.43 -12.15 -18.71
N ARG A 425 -32.66 -12.56 -17.69
CA ARG A 425 -31.59 -13.57 -17.80
C ARG A 425 -32.09 -15.02 -17.88
N ASP A 426 -33.38 -15.27 -17.62
CA ASP A 426 -33.97 -16.63 -17.58
C ASP A 426 -34.49 -17.15 -18.93
N SER A 427 -34.09 -16.55 -20.06
CA SER A 427 -34.58 -16.95 -21.40
C SER A 427 -33.74 -18.07 -22.05
N ALA A 428 -33.31 -19.08 -21.28
CA ALA A 428 -32.83 -20.35 -21.83
C ALA A 428 -34.00 -21.35 -21.91
N PRO A 429 -34.12 -22.17 -22.97
CA PRO A 429 -35.25 -23.07 -23.12
C PRO A 429 -35.23 -24.11 -22.00
N LYS A 430 -36.29 -24.15 -21.19
CA LYS A 430 -36.48 -25.18 -20.16
C LYS A 430 -36.72 -26.53 -20.83
N SER A 431 -35.68 -27.35 -21.00
CA SER A 431 -35.83 -28.80 -21.13
C SER A 431 -36.22 -29.36 -19.76
N GLY A 432 -37.52 -29.28 -19.44
CA GLY A 432 -38.06 -29.80 -18.20
C GLY A 432 -38.01 -31.32 -18.17
N ARG A 433 -36.98 -31.88 -17.51
CA ARG A 433 -37.12 -33.20 -16.87
C ARG A 433 -37.45 -32.92 -15.40
N VAL A 434 -38.68 -33.23 -15.01
CA VAL A 434 -39.14 -33.14 -13.62
C VAL A 434 -38.30 -34.10 -12.78
N LEU A 435 -37.33 -33.57 -12.03
CA LEU A 435 -36.63 -34.32 -11.00
C LEU A 435 -37.49 -34.26 -9.73
N THR A 436 -38.03 -35.41 -9.34
CA THR A 436 -38.64 -35.62 -8.03
C THR A 436 -37.62 -35.31 -6.94
N LYS A 437 -38.05 -34.56 -5.91
CA LYS A 437 -37.29 -34.18 -4.70
C LYS A 437 -36.36 -35.32 -4.25
N ARG A 438 -35.08 -35.22 -4.60
CA ARG A 438 -34.01 -36.11 -4.14
C ARG A 438 -33.34 -35.44 -2.94
N ASP A 439 -32.78 -36.24 -2.05
CA ASP A 439 -31.93 -35.72 -0.98
C ASP A 439 -30.76 -34.93 -1.59
N PRO A 440 -30.29 -33.86 -0.92
CA PRO A 440 -29.21 -33.02 -1.43
C PRO A 440 -27.99 -33.86 -1.79
N ILE A 441 -27.48 -33.68 -3.01
CA ILE A 441 -26.30 -34.41 -3.49
C ILE A 441 -25.05 -33.68 -2.97
N LYS A 442 -24.20 -34.41 -2.25
CA LYS A 442 -22.91 -33.93 -1.73
C LYS A 442 -21.77 -34.39 -2.64
N LEU A 443 -21.01 -33.45 -3.18
CA LEU A 443 -19.89 -33.71 -4.09
C LEU A 443 -18.58 -33.28 -3.46
N LYS A 444 -17.53 -34.11 -3.55
CA LYS A 444 -16.19 -33.77 -3.03
C LYS A 444 -15.21 -33.55 -4.17
N GLY A 445 -14.62 -32.36 -4.24
CA GLY A 445 -13.58 -32.03 -5.20
C GLY A 445 -12.18 -32.46 -4.78
N ALA A 446 -11.92 -33.76 -4.76
CA ALA A 446 -10.58 -34.30 -4.48
C ALA A 446 -9.88 -34.71 -5.79
N PRO A 447 -8.60 -34.33 -6.00
CA PRO A 447 -7.82 -34.84 -7.12
C PRO A 447 -7.61 -36.36 -7.00
N THR A 448 -7.52 -37.05 -8.14
CA THR A 448 -7.22 -38.48 -8.14
C THR A 448 -5.72 -38.72 -7.89
N ARG A 449 -5.37 -39.87 -7.30
CA ARG A 449 -3.97 -40.31 -7.14
C ARG A 449 -3.19 -40.39 -8.46
N GLU A 450 -3.90 -40.52 -9.58
CA GLU A 450 -3.31 -40.55 -10.92
C GLU A 450 -2.96 -39.13 -11.38
N SER A 451 -3.85 -38.16 -11.17
CA SER A 451 -3.58 -36.74 -11.39
C SER A 451 -2.42 -36.24 -10.54
N GLU A 452 -2.34 -36.67 -9.27
CA GLU A 452 -1.20 -36.40 -8.38
C GLU A 452 0.13 -36.82 -8.99
N LYS A 453 0.26 -38.10 -9.33
CA LYS A 453 1.49 -38.63 -9.94
C LYS A 453 1.84 -37.92 -11.25
N THR A 454 0.84 -37.57 -12.04
CA THR A 454 1.06 -36.92 -13.34
C THR A 454 1.67 -35.51 -13.17
N VAL A 455 1.13 -34.71 -12.25
CA VAL A 455 1.63 -33.35 -11.99
C VAL A 455 3.00 -33.39 -11.30
N GLU A 456 3.21 -34.31 -10.37
CA GLU A 456 4.53 -34.52 -9.74
C GLU A 456 5.60 -34.89 -10.78
N GLN A 457 5.29 -35.83 -11.67
CA GLN A 457 6.21 -36.24 -12.75
C GLN A 457 6.51 -35.09 -13.71
N LEU A 458 5.51 -34.29 -14.04
CA LEU A 458 5.68 -33.12 -14.90
C LEU A 458 6.64 -32.10 -14.29
N LEU A 459 6.45 -31.76 -13.00
CA LEU A 459 7.33 -30.84 -12.28
C LEU A 459 8.75 -31.39 -12.14
N ALA A 460 8.89 -32.69 -11.81
CA ALA A 460 10.19 -33.33 -11.74
C ALA A 460 10.92 -33.32 -13.10
N GLN A 461 10.20 -33.56 -14.21
CA GLN A 461 10.77 -33.46 -15.55
C GLN A 461 11.16 -32.03 -15.91
N PHE A 462 10.35 -31.03 -15.53
CA PHE A 462 10.67 -29.63 -15.72
C PHE A 462 11.96 -29.26 -14.98
N PHE A 463 12.05 -29.55 -13.69
CA PHE A 463 13.25 -29.26 -12.89
C PHE A 463 14.49 -29.98 -13.43
N LYS A 464 14.38 -31.22 -13.91
CA LYS A 464 15.50 -31.92 -14.60
C LYS A 464 15.99 -31.21 -15.85
N ARG A 465 15.09 -30.67 -16.67
CA ARG A 465 15.45 -29.89 -17.87
C ARG A 465 16.10 -28.57 -17.48
N GLN A 466 15.53 -27.90 -16.49
CA GLN A 466 16.04 -26.64 -15.95
C GLN A 466 17.45 -26.83 -15.36
N ARG A 467 17.63 -27.82 -14.48
CA ARG A 467 18.92 -28.22 -13.89
C ARG A 467 20.00 -28.39 -14.95
N LYS A 468 19.75 -29.24 -15.96
CA LYS A 468 20.73 -29.53 -17.02
C LYS A 468 21.17 -28.26 -17.75
N SER A 469 20.24 -27.36 -18.04
CA SER A 469 20.54 -26.13 -18.76
C SER A 469 21.21 -25.07 -17.88
N VAL A 470 20.79 -24.95 -16.62
CA VAL A 470 21.26 -23.93 -15.69
C VAL A 470 22.65 -24.26 -15.17
N LEU A 471 22.88 -25.48 -14.69
CA LEU A 471 24.21 -25.91 -14.21
C LEU A 471 25.27 -25.87 -15.32
N ALA A 472 24.90 -26.19 -16.57
CA ALA A 472 25.81 -26.08 -17.71
C ALA A 472 26.23 -24.62 -17.99
N LYS A 473 25.34 -23.64 -17.76
CA LYS A 473 25.64 -22.21 -17.94
C LYS A 473 26.46 -21.66 -16.78
N ILE A 474 26.09 -22.00 -15.53
CA ILE A 474 26.81 -21.59 -14.31
C ILE A 474 28.28 -22.04 -14.38
N ASN A 475 28.52 -23.28 -14.80
CA ASN A 475 29.88 -23.85 -14.89
C ASN A 475 30.69 -23.35 -16.11
N SER A 476 30.17 -22.43 -16.91
CA SER A 476 30.86 -21.88 -18.08
C SER A 476 31.54 -20.54 -17.75
N LYS A 477 32.78 -20.33 -18.21
CA LYS A 477 33.59 -19.11 -17.98
C LYS A 477 33.00 -17.80 -18.58
N ALA A 478 31.80 -17.82 -19.15
CA ALA A 478 31.24 -16.74 -19.96
C ALA A 478 29.93 -16.11 -19.41
N SER A 479 29.43 -16.52 -18.25
CA SER A 479 27.99 -16.40 -17.98
C SER A 479 27.58 -15.27 -17.01
N ALA A 480 27.47 -14.04 -17.51
CA ALA A 480 26.69 -12.99 -16.84
C ALA A 480 25.14 -13.20 -16.94
N ALA A 481 24.69 -14.20 -17.72
CA ALA A 481 23.28 -14.50 -17.98
C ALA A 481 23.01 -16.02 -17.87
N TRP A 482 23.16 -16.58 -16.67
CA TRP A 482 22.98 -18.01 -16.40
C TRP A 482 21.49 -18.40 -16.35
N TRP A 483 20.59 -17.44 -16.10
CA TRP A 483 19.15 -17.63 -16.05
C TRP A 483 18.42 -17.04 -17.27
N ASP A 484 17.40 -17.76 -17.75
CA ASP A 484 16.58 -17.35 -18.91
C ASP A 484 15.10 -17.33 -18.48
N LYS A 485 14.72 -16.22 -17.84
CA LYS A 485 13.42 -16.08 -17.18
C LYS A 485 12.25 -16.29 -18.14
N GLU A 486 12.28 -15.61 -19.28
CA GLU A 486 11.20 -15.64 -20.26
C GLU A 486 10.97 -17.05 -20.82
N ARG A 487 12.05 -17.80 -21.06
CA ARG A 487 11.98 -19.20 -21.48
C ARG A 487 11.40 -20.09 -20.39
N TRP A 488 11.91 -20.02 -19.16
CA TRP A 488 11.47 -20.91 -18.08
C TRP A 488 10.02 -20.66 -17.68
N ASP A 489 9.59 -19.41 -17.64
CA ASP A 489 8.21 -19.03 -17.33
C ASP A 489 7.27 -19.56 -18.40
N LYS A 490 7.64 -19.44 -19.68
CA LYS A 490 6.85 -19.95 -20.79
C LYS A 490 6.76 -21.47 -20.79
N GLU A 491 7.89 -22.17 -20.70
CA GLU A 491 7.93 -23.64 -20.74
C GLU A 491 7.11 -24.24 -19.59
N LEU A 492 7.26 -23.73 -18.37
CA LEU A 492 6.50 -24.22 -17.22
C LEU A 492 5.02 -23.84 -17.30
N ALA A 493 4.68 -22.64 -17.77
CA ALA A 493 3.29 -22.24 -17.95
C ALA A 493 2.56 -23.15 -18.94
N ASP A 494 3.21 -23.51 -20.05
CA ASP A 494 2.63 -24.41 -21.06
C ASP A 494 2.42 -25.82 -20.50
N ASP A 495 3.37 -26.34 -19.72
CA ASP A 495 3.25 -27.64 -19.07
C ASP A 495 2.15 -27.65 -17.98
N LEU A 496 2.14 -26.64 -17.11
CA LEU A 496 1.12 -26.49 -16.06
C LEU A 496 -0.27 -26.28 -16.65
N TYR A 497 -0.40 -25.58 -17.77
CA TYR A 497 -1.69 -25.38 -18.43
C TYR A 497 -2.26 -26.69 -18.98
N LYS A 498 -1.43 -27.56 -19.58
CA LYS A 498 -1.87 -28.89 -20.01
C LYS A 498 -2.37 -29.73 -18.84
N ALA A 499 -1.64 -29.71 -17.73
CA ALA A 499 -2.05 -30.39 -16.50
C ALA A 499 -3.36 -29.82 -15.95
N ALA A 500 -3.50 -28.50 -15.91
CA ALA A 500 -4.71 -27.82 -15.44
C ALA A 500 -5.94 -28.23 -16.26
N VAL A 501 -5.84 -28.20 -17.59
CA VAL A 501 -6.92 -28.62 -18.49
C VAL A 501 -7.30 -30.08 -18.27
N SER A 502 -6.31 -30.97 -18.15
CA SER A 502 -6.55 -32.40 -17.93
C SER A 502 -7.22 -32.66 -16.58
N VAL A 503 -6.70 -32.08 -15.50
CA VAL A 503 -7.23 -32.29 -14.14
C VAL A 503 -8.61 -31.67 -14.00
N THR A 504 -8.80 -30.43 -14.45
CA THR A 504 -10.10 -29.76 -14.40
C THR A 504 -11.13 -30.49 -15.24
N GLY A 505 -10.78 -30.96 -16.44
CA GLY A 505 -11.68 -31.73 -17.28
C GLY A 505 -12.14 -33.04 -16.63
N GLN A 506 -11.21 -33.81 -16.07
CA GLN A 506 -11.53 -35.06 -15.38
C GLN A 506 -12.40 -34.82 -14.13
N VAL A 507 -11.99 -33.89 -13.26
CA VAL A 507 -12.72 -33.60 -12.02
C VAL A 507 -14.11 -33.04 -12.34
N ALA A 508 -14.25 -32.20 -13.36
CA ALA A 508 -15.55 -31.69 -13.78
C ALA A 508 -16.45 -32.80 -14.34
N ALA A 509 -15.92 -33.70 -15.19
CA ALA A 509 -16.67 -34.83 -15.72
C ALA A 509 -17.16 -35.77 -14.59
N ASP A 510 -16.29 -36.11 -13.64
CA ASP A 510 -16.65 -36.92 -12.47
C ASP A 510 -17.70 -36.23 -11.59
N THR A 511 -17.62 -34.89 -11.47
CA THR A 511 -18.60 -34.07 -10.74
C THR A 511 -19.97 -34.08 -11.43
N LEU A 512 -20.01 -34.02 -12.77
CA LEU A 512 -21.24 -34.08 -13.55
C LEU A 512 -21.88 -35.47 -13.52
N ASP A 513 -21.07 -36.53 -13.65
CA ASP A 513 -21.54 -37.91 -13.56
C ASP A 513 -22.18 -38.22 -12.20
N SER A 514 -21.54 -37.75 -11.12
CA SER A 514 -22.02 -37.97 -9.75
C SER A 514 -23.33 -37.26 -9.41
N ILE A 515 -23.71 -36.20 -10.13
CA ILE A 515 -25.05 -35.58 -10.05
C ILE A 515 -26.05 -36.15 -11.08
N GLY A 516 -25.63 -37.11 -11.90
CA GLY A 516 -26.45 -37.73 -12.94
C GLY A 516 -26.69 -36.84 -14.16
N ASP A 517 -25.80 -35.87 -14.40
CA ASP A 517 -25.77 -35.06 -15.62
C ASP A 517 -24.80 -35.67 -16.64
N ASP A 518 -24.79 -35.13 -17.86
CA ASP A 518 -23.89 -35.57 -18.93
C ASP A 518 -22.43 -35.18 -18.61
N PRO A 519 -21.49 -36.14 -18.45
CA PRO A 519 -20.09 -35.84 -18.13
C PRO A 519 -19.40 -34.96 -19.17
N ASP A 520 -19.86 -34.97 -20.43
CA ASP A 520 -19.32 -34.17 -21.52
C ASP A 520 -19.89 -32.74 -21.56
N ALA A 521 -20.82 -32.41 -20.66
CA ALA A 521 -21.50 -31.13 -20.68
C ALA A 521 -20.67 -29.97 -20.11
N TYR A 522 -19.51 -30.23 -19.50
CA TYR A 522 -18.67 -29.16 -18.94
C TYR A 522 -18.10 -28.24 -20.03
N ASP A 523 -18.35 -26.93 -19.93
CA ASP A 523 -17.84 -25.94 -20.90
C ASP A 523 -16.39 -25.56 -20.56
N MET A 524 -15.44 -26.35 -21.05
CA MET A 524 -14.00 -26.07 -20.96
C MET A 524 -13.62 -24.73 -21.62
N GLY A 525 -14.35 -24.28 -22.65
CA GLY A 525 -14.05 -23.05 -23.37
C GLY A 525 -14.18 -21.80 -22.50
N ARG A 526 -15.12 -21.80 -21.54
CA ARG A 526 -15.30 -20.72 -20.56
C ARG A 526 -14.16 -20.63 -19.55
N THR A 527 -13.52 -21.75 -19.22
CA THR A 527 -12.54 -21.83 -18.13
C THR A 527 -11.10 -21.77 -18.63
N GLN A 528 -10.89 -21.98 -19.93
CA GLN A 528 -9.59 -21.99 -20.57
C GLN A 528 -8.70 -20.77 -20.27
N LYS A 529 -9.24 -19.55 -20.40
CA LYS A 529 -8.48 -18.31 -20.14
C LYS A 529 -8.07 -18.19 -18.67
N PHE A 530 -8.94 -18.63 -17.76
CA PHE A 530 -8.64 -18.64 -16.34
C PHE A 530 -7.52 -19.63 -16.03
N LEU A 531 -7.64 -20.88 -16.50
CA LEU A 531 -6.62 -21.91 -16.31
C LEU A 531 -5.25 -21.48 -16.87
N GLN A 532 -5.24 -20.84 -18.04
CA GLN A 532 -4.01 -20.31 -18.64
C GLN A 532 -3.39 -19.19 -17.80
N SER A 533 -4.21 -18.29 -17.25
CA SER A 533 -3.75 -17.22 -16.34
C SER A 533 -3.15 -17.79 -15.05
N VAL A 534 -3.82 -18.78 -14.45
CA VAL A 534 -3.33 -19.46 -13.25
C VAL A 534 -2.02 -20.19 -13.53
N ALA A 535 -1.93 -20.95 -14.62
CA ALA A 535 -0.72 -21.67 -15.01
C ALA A 535 0.47 -20.71 -15.22
N LYS A 536 0.25 -19.58 -15.91
CA LYS A 536 1.26 -18.55 -16.10
C LYS A 536 1.75 -17.96 -14.77
N SER A 537 0.81 -17.53 -13.92
CA SER A 537 1.16 -16.93 -12.63
C SER A 537 1.94 -17.89 -11.73
N ARG A 538 1.56 -19.18 -11.71
CA ARG A 538 2.25 -20.20 -10.91
C ARG A 538 3.63 -20.51 -11.45
N ALA A 539 3.79 -20.56 -12.77
CA ALA A 539 5.09 -20.74 -13.41
C ALA A 539 6.09 -19.65 -13.01
N GLU A 540 5.67 -18.37 -13.10
CA GLU A 540 6.49 -17.21 -12.71
C GLU A 540 6.94 -17.31 -11.25
N MET A 541 6.04 -17.65 -10.32
CA MET A 541 6.37 -17.80 -8.90
C MET A 541 7.38 -18.92 -8.64
N ILE A 542 7.16 -20.10 -9.23
CA ILE A 542 8.03 -21.27 -9.05
C ILE A 542 9.44 -20.98 -9.56
N ASN A 543 9.53 -20.38 -10.75
CA ASN A 543 10.82 -20.03 -11.35
C ASN A 543 11.52 -18.92 -10.57
N GLN A 544 10.81 -17.90 -10.10
CA GLN A 544 11.40 -16.85 -9.27
C GLN A 544 12.01 -17.42 -7.98
N THR A 545 11.31 -18.34 -7.28
CA THR A 545 11.87 -18.98 -6.09
C THR A 545 13.10 -19.83 -6.44
N THR A 546 13.06 -20.54 -7.57
CA THR A 546 14.20 -21.37 -8.00
C THR A 546 15.41 -20.52 -8.38
N GLU A 547 15.20 -19.42 -9.11
CA GLU A 547 16.23 -18.44 -9.45
C GLU A 547 16.89 -17.86 -8.20
N ALA A 548 16.08 -17.43 -7.23
CA ALA A 548 16.59 -16.86 -5.99
C ALA A 548 17.45 -17.86 -5.19
N GLN A 549 17.00 -19.12 -5.07
CA GLN A 549 17.74 -20.17 -4.37
C GLN A 549 19.06 -20.52 -5.08
N VAL A 550 19.04 -20.60 -6.42
CA VAL A 550 20.26 -20.87 -7.19
C VAL A 550 21.24 -19.69 -7.12
N GLN A 551 20.74 -18.44 -7.16
CA GLN A 551 21.60 -17.27 -7.00
C GLN A 551 22.24 -17.21 -5.61
N ASP A 552 21.47 -17.52 -4.56
CA ASP A 552 21.98 -17.60 -3.19
C ASP A 552 23.06 -18.69 -3.04
N ALA A 553 22.83 -19.86 -3.64
CA ALA A 553 23.81 -20.94 -3.71
C ALA A 553 25.11 -20.55 -4.45
N ILE A 554 25.01 -19.72 -5.51
CA ILE A 554 26.18 -19.19 -6.22
C ILE A 554 26.93 -18.19 -5.33
N ASP A 555 26.21 -17.24 -4.74
CA ASP A 555 26.78 -16.15 -3.95
C ASP A 555 27.48 -16.64 -2.68
N ASN A 556 26.99 -17.73 -2.08
CA ASN A 556 27.48 -18.29 -0.82
C ASN A 556 28.33 -19.56 -0.99
N SER A 557 28.82 -19.84 -2.20
CA SER A 557 29.55 -21.08 -2.52
C SER A 557 30.95 -21.22 -1.88
N GLU A 558 31.48 -20.17 -1.23
CA GLU A 558 32.83 -20.11 -0.63
C GLU A 558 32.84 -20.05 0.91
N ASP A 559 31.70 -20.16 1.59
CA ASP A 559 31.62 -20.05 3.06
C ASP A 559 32.04 -21.39 3.73
N GLU A 560 33.32 -21.53 4.07
CA GLU A 560 33.91 -22.74 4.68
C GLU A 560 33.43 -23.04 6.14
N ASP A 561 32.69 -22.12 6.77
CA ASP A 561 32.26 -22.20 8.18
C ASP A 561 30.77 -22.62 8.38
N TYR A 562 30.07 -23.08 7.34
CA TYR A 562 28.67 -23.52 7.49
C TYR A 562 28.58 -24.97 8.01
N GLU A 563 28.37 -25.15 9.31
CA GLU A 563 27.97 -26.43 9.91
C GLU A 563 26.49 -26.73 9.57
N GLY A 564 26.19 -27.10 8.32
CA GLY A 564 24.85 -27.51 7.88
C GLY A 564 24.74 -27.70 6.36
N GLU A 565 23.88 -28.65 5.94
CA GLU A 565 23.53 -29.12 4.57
C GLU A 565 24.14 -28.38 3.34
N ASP A 566 24.71 -29.16 2.41
CA ASP A 566 25.23 -28.73 1.10
C ASP A 566 24.33 -27.68 0.42
N ASN A 567 24.76 -26.42 0.29
CA ASN A 567 23.99 -25.35 -0.37
C ASN A 567 24.43 -25.12 -1.83
N SER A 568 24.95 -26.14 -2.51
CA SER A 568 25.34 -26.02 -3.92
C SER A 568 24.13 -25.79 -4.85
N PRO A 569 24.33 -25.16 -6.02
CA PRO A 569 23.30 -25.09 -7.07
C PRO A 569 22.74 -26.46 -7.44
N GLU A 570 23.57 -27.50 -7.42
CA GLU A 570 23.17 -28.90 -7.56
C GLU A 570 22.17 -29.34 -6.50
N HIS A 571 22.45 -29.04 -5.22
CA HIS A 571 21.57 -29.39 -4.11
C HIS A 571 20.22 -28.67 -4.19
N VAL A 572 20.19 -27.40 -4.61
CA VAL A 572 18.93 -26.67 -4.84
C VAL A 572 18.02 -27.41 -5.82
N PHE A 573 18.58 -27.98 -6.88
CA PHE A 573 17.82 -28.80 -7.82
C PHE A 573 17.45 -30.18 -7.27
N ASP A 574 18.29 -30.81 -6.43
CA ASP A 574 17.94 -32.06 -5.74
C ASP A 574 16.70 -31.86 -4.85
N VAL A 575 16.68 -30.79 -4.04
CA VAL A 575 15.53 -30.41 -3.20
C VAL A 575 14.30 -30.08 -4.04
N ALA A 576 14.48 -29.40 -5.18
CA ALA A 576 13.40 -29.08 -6.10
C ALA A 576 12.75 -30.33 -6.71
N GLU A 577 13.57 -31.29 -7.14
CA GLU A 577 13.15 -32.53 -7.79
C GLU A 577 12.50 -33.53 -6.81
N GLU A 578 13.04 -33.68 -5.59
CA GLU A 578 12.64 -34.76 -4.68
C GLU A 578 11.59 -34.35 -3.63
N GLY A 579 11.61 -33.07 -3.23
CA GLY A 579 10.79 -32.53 -2.14
C GLY A 579 9.81 -31.44 -2.59
N ARG A 580 10.33 -30.29 -3.03
CA ARG A 580 9.51 -29.10 -3.30
C ARG A 580 8.50 -29.32 -4.42
N GLY A 581 8.85 -30.09 -5.45
CA GLY A 581 7.95 -30.43 -6.56
C GLY A 581 6.65 -31.10 -6.10
N LYS A 582 6.68 -31.93 -5.03
CA LYS A 582 5.49 -32.59 -4.49
C LYS A 582 4.54 -31.61 -3.80
N GLY A 583 5.07 -30.72 -2.97
CA GLY A 583 4.27 -29.68 -2.31
C GLY A 583 3.64 -28.70 -3.32
N ILE A 584 4.38 -28.36 -4.39
CA ILE A 584 3.86 -27.58 -5.50
C ILE A 584 2.73 -28.34 -6.22
N ALA A 585 2.95 -29.62 -6.57
CA ALA A 585 1.94 -30.44 -7.24
C ALA A 585 0.64 -30.50 -6.43
N GLN A 586 0.75 -30.77 -5.13
CA GLN A 586 -0.37 -30.82 -4.21
C GLN A 586 -1.16 -29.52 -4.19
N THR A 587 -0.46 -28.38 -4.06
CA THR A 587 -1.10 -27.05 -4.05
C THR A 587 -1.84 -26.77 -5.36
N LEU A 588 -1.24 -27.11 -6.51
CA LEU A 588 -1.85 -26.93 -7.83
C LEU A 588 -3.09 -27.82 -8.02
N LEU A 589 -3.02 -29.07 -7.57
CA LEU A 589 -4.13 -30.01 -7.68
C LEU A 589 -5.33 -29.60 -6.83
N THR A 590 -5.09 -29.17 -5.59
CA THR A 590 -6.14 -28.59 -4.74
C THR A 590 -6.80 -27.39 -5.43
N THR A 591 -5.98 -26.51 -6.01
CA THR A 591 -6.47 -25.34 -6.77
C THR A 591 -7.38 -25.75 -7.93
N PHE A 592 -6.91 -26.70 -8.78
CA PHE A 592 -7.62 -27.11 -9.99
C PHE A 592 -8.87 -27.94 -9.68
N ALA A 593 -8.82 -28.82 -8.68
CA ALA A 593 -9.95 -29.63 -8.27
C ALA A 593 -11.05 -28.78 -7.62
N GLY A 594 -10.68 -27.89 -6.68
CA GLY A 594 -11.62 -26.97 -6.05
C GLY A 594 -12.28 -26.02 -7.06
N PHE A 595 -11.52 -25.52 -8.02
CA PHE A 595 -12.07 -24.73 -9.13
C PHE A 595 -13.03 -25.55 -9.99
N ALA A 596 -12.63 -26.74 -10.43
CA ALA A 596 -13.40 -27.58 -11.32
C ALA A 596 -14.76 -27.98 -10.74
N VAL A 597 -14.78 -28.41 -9.47
CA VAL A 597 -16.03 -28.82 -8.80
C VAL A 597 -16.94 -27.62 -8.58
N THR A 598 -16.38 -26.49 -8.15
CA THR A 598 -17.14 -25.25 -7.96
C THR A 598 -17.74 -24.77 -9.29
N GLU A 599 -16.95 -24.76 -10.36
CA GLU A 599 -17.36 -24.25 -11.66
C GLU A 599 -18.31 -25.20 -12.39
N ALA A 600 -18.09 -26.52 -12.32
CA ALA A 600 -19.02 -27.52 -12.87
C ALA A 600 -20.40 -27.41 -12.21
N ALA A 601 -20.43 -27.27 -10.88
CA ALA A 601 -21.68 -27.06 -10.17
C ALA A 601 -22.32 -25.69 -10.46
N LYS A 602 -21.54 -24.62 -10.66
CA LYS A 602 -22.07 -23.31 -11.12
C LYS A 602 -22.73 -23.39 -12.49
N GLN A 603 -22.11 -24.10 -13.42
CA GLN A 603 -22.64 -24.24 -14.78
C GLN A 603 -23.98 -25.00 -14.84
N ARG A 604 -24.33 -25.77 -13.79
CA ARG A 604 -25.53 -26.64 -13.77
C ARG A 604 -26.55 -26.34 -12.68
N GLY A 605 -26.11 -26.15 -11.43
CA GLY A 605 -26.97 -25.95 -10.26
C GLY A 605 -27.46 -24.51 -10.05
N GLY A 606 -26.89 -23.53 -10.76
CA GLY A 606 -27.24 -22.12 -10.62
C GLY A 606 -27.06 -21.57 -9.19
N ASP A 607 -27.71 -20.45 -8.88
CA ASP A 607 -27.58 -19.74 -7.59
C ASP A 607 -28.18 -20.49 -6.38
N GLN A 608 -28.75 -21.69 -6.57
CA GLN A 608 -29.38 -22.49 -5.52
C GLN A 608 -28.41 -23.48 -4.86
N ALA A 609 -27.25 -23.75 -5.46
CA ALA A 609 -26.23 -24.58 -4.86
C ALA A 609 -25.45 -23.84 -3.75
N THR A 610 -25.01 -24.58 -2.73
CA THR A 610 -24.09 -24.07 -1.70
C THR A 610 -22.78 -24.85 -1.73
N LYS A 611 -21.75 -24.23 -1.16
CA LYS A 611 -20.44 -24.86 -1.00
C LYS A 611 -20.01 -24.80 0.46
N THR A 612 -19.42 -25.88 0.94
CA THR A 612 -18.98 -26.04 2.32
C THR A 612 -17.50 -26.34 2.34
N TRP A 613 -16.74 -25.63 3.17
CA TRP A 613 -15.31 -25.89 3.35
C TRP A 613 -15.13 -27.13 4.22
N VAL A 614 -14.28 -28.06 3.78
CA VAL A 614 -13.96 -29.30 4.49
C VAL A 614 -12.47 -29.38 4.71
N THR A 615 -12.05 -29.38 5.96
CA THR A 615 -10.63 -29.44 6.34
C THR A 615 -10.20 -30.90 6.48
N SER A 616 -9.59 -31.44 5.43
CA SER A 616 -9.06 -32.82 5.38
C SER A 616 -7.53 -32.90 5.56
N SER A 617 -6.86 -31.78 5.84
CA SER A 617 -5.41 -31.76 6.08
C SER A 617 -5.04 -32.37 7.43
N GLY A 618 -3.96 -33.17 7.49
CA GLY A 618 -3.49 -33.77 8.75
C GLY A 618 -2.90 -32.79 9.77
N ASN A 619 -2.49 -31.59 9.33
CA ASN A 619 -2.05 -30.48 10.18
C ASN A 619 -2.58 -29.16 9.60
N PRO A 620 -3.88 -28.86 9.76
CA PRO A 620 -4.48 -27.68 9.14
C PRO A 620 -4.05 -26.41 9.86
N ARG A 621 -3.94 -25.32 9.11
CA ARG A 621 -3.71 -23.98 9.67
C ARG A 621 -4.87 -23.59 10.58
N PRO A 622 -4.65 -22.78 11.63
CA PRO A 622 -5.73 -22.35 12.51
C PRO A 622 -6.92 -21.73 11.78
N GLU A 623 -6.66 -20.92 10.75
CA GLU A 623 -7.69 -20.30 9.92
C GLU A 623 -8.49 -21.34 9.11
N HIS A 624 -7.83 -22.33 8.52
CA HIS A 624 -8.51 -23.39 7.75
C HIS A 624 -9.30 -24.32 8.67
N ALA A 625 -8.76 -24.64 9.85
CA ALA A 625 -9.46 -25.40 10.87
C ALA A 625 -10.71 -24.67 11.37
N ALA A 626 -10.64 -23.34 11.52
CA ALA A 626 -11.78 -22.53 11.92
C ALA A 626 -12.89 -22.45 10.86
N MET A 627 -12.55 -22.60 9.57
CA MET A 627 -13.51 -22.65 8.47
C MET A 627 -14.12 -24.04 8.24
N ASP A 628 -13.68 -25.08 8.96
CA ASP A 628 -14.23 -26.42 8.76
C ASP A 628 -15.75 -26.45 9.02
N GLY A 629 -16.52 -26.84 8.00
CA GLY A 629 -17.98 -26.83 8.02
C GLY A 629 -18.64 -25.49 7.66
N GLU A 630 -17.87 -24.43 7.39
CA GLU A 630 -18.40 -23.15 6.91
C GLU A 630 -19.11 -23.36 5.56
N THR A 631 -20.37 -22.93 5.46
CA THR A 631 -21.19 -23.07 4.25
C THR A 631 -21.58 -21.69 3.71
N VAL A 632 -21.30 -21.45 2.44
CA VAL A 632 -21.59 -20.18 1.76
C VAL A 632 -22.32 -20.42 0.44
N GLY A 633 -22.95 -19.37 -0.12
CA GLY A 633 -23.53 -19.44 -1.44
C GLY A 633 -22.47 -19.69 -2.51
N MET A 634 -22.86 -20.25 -3.65
CA MET A 634 -21.88 -20.66 -4.67
C MET A 634 -21.04 -19.49 -5.23
N ASN A 635 -21.60 -18.29 -5.23
CA ASN A 635 -20.94 -17.05 -5.66
C ASN A 635 -20.28 -16.25 -4.52
N ASP A 636 -20.45 -16.68 -3.28
CA ASP A 636 -19.88 -16.01 -2.10
C ASP A 636 -18.48 -16.55 -1.79
N THR A 637 -17.68 -15.78 -1.06
CA THR A 637 -16.36 -16.21 -0.56
C THR A 637 -16.48 -16.77 0.86
N PHE A 638 -15.60 -17.71 1.20
CA PHE A 638 -15.42 -18.15 2.59
C PHE A 638 -14.82 -17.02 3.45
N SER A 639 -14.79 -17.20 4.77
CA SER A 639 -14.25 -16.23 5.72
C SER A 639 -12.77 -15.86 5.46
N SER A 640 -12.01 -16.73 4.79
CA SER A 640 -10.64 -16.45 4.32
C SER A 640 -10.55 -15.59 3.06
N GLY A 641 -11.68 -15.19 2.47
CA GLY A 641 -11.72 -14.50 1.17
C GLY A 641 -11.51 -15.42 -0.04
N GLN A 642 -11.21 -16.70 0.17
CA GLN A 642 -11.09 -17.70 -0.90
C GLN A 642 -12.48 -18.15 -1.39
N ASN A 643 -12.60 -18.45 -2.69
CA ASN A 643 -13.81 -19.02 -3.27
C ASN A 643 -13.87 -20.55 -3.10
N TRP A 644 -12.72 -21.22 -2.97
CA TRP A 644 -12.54 -22.65 -2.72
C TRP A 644 -11.13 -22.88 -2.18
N PRO A 645 -10.83 -24.07 -1.59
CA PRO A 645 -9.47 -24.40 -1.15
C PRO A 645 -8.43 -24.30 -2.27
N GLY A 646 -7.35 -23.57 -2.02
CA GLY A 646 -6.30 -23.37 -3.02
C GLY A 646 -6.58 -22.23 -4.00
N ASP A 647 -7.67 -21.48 -3.83
CA ASP A 647 -7.94 -20.27 -4.61
C ASP A 647 -6.74 -19.31 -4.52
N PRO A 648 -6.16 -18.86 -5.66
CA PRO A 648 -5.07 -17.87 -5.68
C PRO A 648 -5.32 -16.61 -4.84
N ALA A 649 -6.58 -16.24 -4.57
CA ALA A 649 -6.93 -15.13 -3.68
C ALA A 649 -6.33 -15.27 -2.26
N GLY A 650 -6.11 -16.49 -1.77
CA GLY A 650 -5.50 -16.75 -0.46
C GLY A 650 -4.00 -16.45 -0.36
N GLY A 651 -3.34 -16.08 -1.45
CA GLY A 651 -1.90 -15.86 -1.49
C GLY A 651 -1.06 -17.13 -1.32
N ALA A 652 0.26 -17.03 -1.44
CA ALA A 652 1.16 -18.18 -1.33
C ALA A 652 1.08 -18.85 0.05
N GLU A 653 1.01 -18.03 1.10
CA GLU A 653 0.83 -18.53 2.45
C GLU A 653 -0.51 -19.26 2.56
N GLY A 654 -1.66 -18.66 2.25
CA GLY A 654 -2.97 -19.30 2.44
C GLY A 654 -3.18 -20.60 1.66
N VAL A 655 -2.46 -20.83 0.54
CA VAL A 655 -2.67 -22.03 -0.29
C VAL A 655 -1.57 -23.09 -0.18
N ALA A 656 -0.39 -22.76 0.33
CA ALA A 656 0.73 -23.69 0.36
C ALA A 656 0.42 -24.95 1.18
N ASN A 657 0.61 -26.11 0.55
CA ASN A 657 0.34 -27.45 1.09
C ASN A 657 -1.11 -27.62 1.60
N CYS A 658 -2.04 -26.82 1.10
CA CYS A 658 -3.45 -26.95 1.44
C CYS A 658 -4.00 -28.26 0.84
N MET A 659 -4.55 -29.12 1.69
CA MET A 659 -5.29 -30.32 1.29
C MET A 659 -6.78 -30.20 1.59
N CYS A 660 -7.29 -29.00 1.92
CA CYS A 660 -8.70 -28.84 2.23
C CYS A 660 -9.54 -29.09 0.97
N GLU A 661 -10.76 -29.56 1.16
CA GLU A 661 -11.72 -29.91 0.13
C GLU A 661 -12.90 -28.95 0.15
N VAL A 662 -13.61 -28.88 -0.97
CA VAL A 662 -14.92 -28.21 -1.04
C VAL A 662 -15.99 -29.27 -1.26
N GLU A 663 -17.00 -29.25 -0.39
CA GLU A 663 -18.21 -30.05 -0.55
C GLU A 663 -19.30 -29.18 -1.18
N ILE A 664 -19.83 -29.60 -2.32
CA ILE A 664 -20.95 -28.90 -2.96
C ILE A 664 -22.26 -29.59 -2.60
N THR A 665 -23.25 -28.79 -2.20
CA THR A 665 -24.61 -29.24 -1.96
C THR A 665 -25.55 -28.64 -3.00
N ILE A 666 -26.20 -29.50 -3.79
CA ILE A 666 -27.24 -29.11 -4.75
C ILE A 666 -28.60 -29.55 -4.19
N PRO A 667 -29.57 -28.62 -3.97
CA PRO A 667 -30.86 -28.90 -3.34
C PRO A 667 -31.88 -29.66 -4.20
#